data_AF-R7J5Z3-F1
#
_entry.id   AF-R7J5Z3-F1
#
_cell.length_a   1.000
_cell.length_b   1.000
_cell.length_c   1.000
_cell.angle_alpha   90.00
_cell.angle_beta   90.00
_cell.angle_gamma   90.00
#
_symmetry.space_group_name_H-M   'P 1'
#
loop_
_entity.id
_entity.type
_entity.pdbx_description
1 polymer ?
#
loop_
_entity_poly.entity_id
_entity_poly.type
_entity_poly.pdbx_seq_one_letter_code
_entity_poly.pdbx_strand_id
1 'polypeptide(L)'
;MGYKLHNRIEIWKKLLLDFGKRNRLINFLEGKRNNVKITAPSFDSLWELIVVNEREIIFPYAKKVQVNDEGEEVYETIIEGDIETNRPIGDLQKTLKALRYKANTSIEEQGINTLYLTFGMLKWKERDDSSQVFSSPIILVPVKLLIESILSPYRLVLHDDEIVINPTLSHKLNNDFGIIIPEFDSAHDSPSEYIEKLFHKVENKGWNVEKSTHLTNLSFLKINMYKDLERNEEKLNSNIVIAALAGEQDPIQVTGELNNFDHDKQIRPIDTFQVVDADSSQQDAVLLSKKGASFVLQGPPGTGKSQTITNIISEAIADGKKVLFVSEKMAALQVVYNRLANVGLADFCLTLHSHKAKKKDILRDLANSINIDHTRVRDEALTQLDLLERKRNLLNKYQEELHTPTSGLNVSIYSINGKLAKLENVPDVVFSISDVDTVTTDILNERIYLLNELSKTIGKRSEDYSSNVWHDSSVKFLSNALRQEIDSNVTIAIPLMKELAEQHSLICSKLGINFELSLIGTDNLVSILSFAAKSPSIPIEWIIGENIDVLIDKAHRYKEEVEQIVKTKNELKSKFSDSFFDYDAVKHKENLCSLMLQLQTRIKGDDNWISQNISKINRELISITNGINSLFEEAKSIAFKLGIPAPNTIAQIILFFQSVQALADVHNVHPTQKWFNSDELVRIKSNIEVHKSLHSSMLELMNSILSRFDKEVLEWNFYPVLQRFRGEYKSYFRFLNGKYREDIKQLNSYSSKGEKLSYNDAFETLNILKSISDSQAAITANTQYYSEDYGNYYSGINTQWDVLSGDLDKFENSVHQLHTLTSQLQNLIVQGELPISDIMQFNTHYSTFNIT
;
A
#
# COMPACT_ATOMS: atom_id res chain seq x y z
N MET A 1 -49.58 -11.65 -4.46
CA MET A 1 -48.52 -12.18 -5.33
C MET A 1 -47.95 -11.02 -6.11
N GLY A 2 -46.65 -10.81 -6.10
CA GLY A 2 -46.07 -9.82 -7.00
C GLY A 2 -46.11 -10.35 -8.43
N TYR A 3 -46.52 -9.49 -9.36
CA TYR A 3 -46.73 -9.86 -10.76
C TYR A 3 -45.41 -10.22 -11.47
N LYS A 4 -44.26 -9.71 -11.00
CA LYS A 4 -42.97 -9.94 -11.65
C LYS A 4 -42.41 -11.33 -11.32
N LEU A 5 -42.54 -11.79 -10.08
CA LEU A 5 -42.04 -13.08 -9.63
C LEU A 5 -42.79 -14.23 -10.31
N HIS A 6 -44.11 -14.17 -10.40
CA HIS A 6 -44.89 -15.17 -11.13
C HIS A 6 -44.45 -15.27 -12.60
N ASN A 7 -44.34 -14.14 -13.29
CA ASN A 7 -43.84 -14.10 -14.67
C ASN A 7 -42.41 -14.65 -14.78
N ARG A 8 -41.55 -14.38 -13.79
CA ARG A 8 -40.17 -14.87 -13.77
C ARG A 8 -40.10 -16.39 -13.57
N ILE A 9 -40.91 -16.93 -12.67
CA ILE A 9 -41.05 -18.38 -12.45
C ILE A 9 -41.50 -19.06 -13.74
N GLU A 10 -42.49 -18.51 -14.44
CA GLU A 10 -42.94 -19.05 -15.73
C GLU A 10 -41.85 -19.00 -16.82
N ILE A 11 -41.02 -17.95 -16.84
CA ILE A 11 -39.84 -17.89 -17.72
C ILE A 11 -38.82 -18.97 -17.34
N TRP A 12 -38.49 -19.15 -16.06
CA TRP A 12 -37.55 -20.17 -15.60
C TRP A 12 -38.04 -21.58 -15.93
N LYS A 13 -39.32 -21.87 -15.68
CA LYS A 13 -39.99 -23.10 -16.07
C LYS A 13 -39.81 -23.38 -17.57
N LYS A 14 -40.08 -22.39 -18.44
CA LYS A 14 -39.88 -22.52 -19.90
C LYS A 14 -38.42 -22.77 -20.29
N LEU A 15 -37.46 -22.14 -19.62
CA LEU A 15 -36.02 -22.33 -19.89
C LEU A 15 -35.51 -23.71 -19.47
N LEU A 16 -36.15 -24.33 -18.47
CA LEU A 16 -35.82 -25.68 -18.00
C LEU A 16 -36.40 -26.78 -18.90
N LEU A 17 -37.56 -26.55 -19.52
CA LEU A 17 -38.22 -27.51 -20.39
C LEU A 17 -37.54 -27.58 -21.78
N ASP A 18 -36.58 -28.49 -21.93
CA ASP A 18 -36.04 -28.87 -23.24
C ASP A 18 -36.71 -30.15 -23.75
N PHE A 19 -37.83 -30.03 -24.46
CA PHE A 19 -38.49 -31.14 -25.16
C PHE A 19 -38.07 -31.23 -26.64
N GLY A 20 -37.00 -30.55 -27.02
CA GLY A 20 -36.56 -30.47 -28.41
C GLY A 20 -35.72 -31.66 -28.86
N LYS A 21 -35.31 -31.63 -30.12
CA LYS A 21 -34.45 -32.66 -30.76
C LYS A 21 -33.10 -32.89 -30.07
N ARG A 22 -32.67 -31.95 -29.21
CA ARG A 22 -31.39 -31.98 -28.49
C ARG A 22 -31.45 -32.83 -27.23
N ASN A 23 -32.63 -32.97 -26.62
CA ASN A 23 -32.78 -33.75 -25.40
C ASN A 23 -32.80 -35.26 -25.71
N ARG A 24 -31.80 -35.99 -25.21
CA ARG A 24 -31.65 -37.44 -25.44
C ARG A 24 -32.70 -38.31 -24.75
N LEU A 25 -33.44 -37.75 -23.79
CA LEU A 25 -34.60 -38.40 -23.18
C LEU A 25 -35.84 -38.36 -24.07
N ILE A 26 -35.90 -37.45 -25.04
CA ILE A 26 -36.99 -37.32 -26.02
C ILE A 26 -36.54 -37.84 -27.38
N ASN A 27 -35.31 -37.52 -27.78
CA ASN A 27 -34.73 -37.91 -29.05
C ASN A 27 -33.37 -38.60 -28.85
N PHE A 28 -33.46 -39.87 -28.45
CA PHE A 28 -32.34 -40.78 -28.38
C PHE A 28 -31.79 -41.02 -29.78
N LEU A 29 -30.51 -40.72 -29.95
CA LEU A 29 -29.78 -40.97 -31.20
C LEU A 29 -28.61 -41.88 -30.90
N GLU A 30 -28.52 -42.97 -31.67
CA GLU A 30 -27.34 -43.83 -31.65
C GLU A 30 -26.17 -43.08 -32.29
N GLY A 31 -25.04 -43.01 -31.58
CA GLY A 31 -23.87 -42.25 -32.03
C GLY A 31 -22.58 -43.03 -31.81
N LYS A 32 -21.52 -42.72 -32.56
CA LYS A 32 -20.28 -43.52 -32.57
C LYS A 32 -19.67 -43.75 -31.18
N ARG A 33 -19.81 -42.83 -30.22
CA ARG A 33 -19.26 -42.95 -28.84
C ARG A 33 -20.26 -42.60 -27.74
N ASN A 34 -21.56 -42.55 -28.04
CA ASN A 34 -22.57 -42.02 -27.10
C ASN A 34 -23.42 -43.09 -26.42
N ASN A 35 -23.39 -44.32 -26.92
CA ASN A 35 -24.21 -45.41 -26.40
C ASN A 35 -23.64 -46.78 -26.79
N VAL A 36 -24.00 -47.81 -26.05
CA VAL A 36 -23.73 -49.22 -26.38
C VAL A 36 -25.06 -49.98 -26.34
N LYS A 37 -25.45 -50.66 -27.42
CA LYS A 37 -26.64 -51.53 -27.42
C LYS A 37 -26.20 -52.93 -26.97
N ILE A 38 -26.87 -53.48 -25.95
CA ILE A 38 -26.64 -54.85 -25.48
C ILE A 38 -27.53 -55.78 -26.30
N THR A 39 -26.93 -56.81 -26.89
CA THR A 39 -27.61 -57.76 -27.80
C THR A 39 -27.89 -59.10 -27.13
N ALA A 40 -27.06 -59.51 -26.18
CA ALA A 40 -27.26 -60.68 -25.33
C ALA A 40 -26.75 -60.40 -23.90
N PRO A 41 -27.36 -61.00 -22.85
CA PRO A 41 -28.51 -61.90 -22.86
C PRO A 41 -29.82 -61.17 -23.18
N SER A 42 -30.94 -61.90 -23.21
CA SER A 42 -32.24 -61.33 -23.59
C SER A 42 -32.69 -60.21 -22.62
N PHE A 43 -33.64 -59.40 -23.08
CA PHE A 43 -34.14 -58.21 -22.39
C PHE A 43 -34.48 -58.46 -20.91
N ASP A 44 -35.26 -59.50 -20.59
CA ASP A 44 -35.62 -59.84 -19.20
C ASP A 44 -34.50 -60.56 -18.45
N SER A 45 -33.67 -61.35 -19.15
CA SER A 45 -32.53 -62.03 -18.50
C SER A 45 -31.50 -61.02 -17.99
N LEU A 46 -31.28 -59.94 -18.74
CA LEU A 46 -30.39 -58.87 -18.32
C LEU A 46 -30.93 -58.11 -17.11
N TRP A 47 -32.24 -57.88 -17.06
CA TRP A 47 -32.92 -57.31 -15.91
C TRP A 47 -32.73 -58.16 -14.65
N GLU A 48 -32.98 -59.46 -14.78
CA GLU A 48 -32.82 -60.43 -13.70
C GLU A 48 -31.39 -60.44 -13.15
N LEU A 49 -30.38 -60.37 -14.04
CA LEU A 49 -28.97 -60.34 -13.63
C LEU A 49 -28.61 -59.05 -12.88
N ILE A 50 -28.99 -57.88 -13.40
CA ILE A 50 -28.46 -56.59 -12.90
C ILE A 50 -29.33 -55.97 -11.80
N VAL A 51 -30.66 -56.09 -11.89
CA VAL A 51 -31.60 -55.45 -10.96
C VAL A 51 -32.00 -56.40 -9.84
N VAL A 52 -32.44 -57.62 -10.17
CA VAL A 52 -32.95 -58.57 -9.17
C VAL A 52 -31.82 -59.21 -8.38
N ASN A 53 -30.78 -59.68 -9.08
CA ASN A 53 -29.64 -60.36 -8.46
C ASN A 53 -28.48 -59.43 -8.10
N GLU A 54 -28.55 -58.15 -8.47
CA GLU A 54 -27.48 -57.14 -8.28
C GLU A 54 -26.09 -57.65 -8.72
N ARG A 55 -26.05 -58.53 -9.73
CA ARG A 55 -24.80 -59.18 -10.17
C ARG A 55 -23.94 -58.20 -10.96
N GLU A 56 -22.65 -58.21 -10.69
CA GLU A 56 -21.67 -57.51 -11.51
C GLU A 56 -21.55 -58.15 -12.90
N ILE A 57 -21.68 -57.35 -13.96
CA ILE A 57 -21.66 -57.79 -15.36
C ILE A 57 -20.34 -57.36 -16.01
N ILE A 58 -19.61 -58.31 -16.58
CA ILE A 58 -18.31 -58.06 -17.23
C ILE A 58 -18.51 -57.82 -18.73
N PHE A 59 -17.97 -56.71 -19.25
CA PHE A 59 -17.93 -56.45 -20.69
C PHE A 59 -16.82 -57.25 -21.39
N PRO A 60 -17.01 -57.65 -22.66
CA PRO A 60 -15.97 -58.31 -23.45
C PRO A 60 -14.75 -57.39 -23.65
N TYR A 61 -13.55 -57.96 -23.57
CA TYR A 61 -12.28 -57.23 -23.56
C TYR A 61 -11.17 -58.01 -24.29
N ALA A 62 -10.15 -57.31 -24.80
CA ALA A 62 -9.00 -57.91 -25.49
C ALA A 62 -7.69 -57.62 -24.75
N LYS A 63 -6.91 -58.68 -24.43
CA LYS A 63 -5.73 -58.61 -23.54
C LYS A 63 -4.43 -58.08 -24.17
N LYS A 64 -4.27 -58.13 -25.50
CA LYS A 64 -3.04 -57.74 -26.20
C LYS A 64 -3.36 -56.90 -27.44
N VAL A 65 -2.64 -55.79 -27.57
CA VAL A 65 -2.70 -54.85 -28.70
C VAL A 65 -1.37 -54.96 -29.43
N GLN A 66 -1.37 -55.47 -30.66
CA GLN A 66 -0.27 -55.22 -31.61
C GLN A 66 -0.70 -54.07 -32.53
N VAL A 67 0.22 -53.16 -32.85
CA VAL A 67 -0.04 -52.11 -33.84
C VAL A 67 0.53 -52.62 -35.16
N ASN A 68 -0.31 -52.77 -36.19
CA ASN A 68 0.18 -53.15 -37.52
C ASN A 68 0.97 -52.00 -38.18
N ASP A 69 1.65 -52.27 -39.30
CA ASP A 69 2.47 -51.28 -40.02
C ASP A 69 1.66 -50.07 -40.54
N GLU A 70 0.33 -50.15 -40.51
CA GLU A 70 -0.62 -49.09 -40.89
C GLU A 70 -1.13 -48.26 -39.68
N GLY A 71 -0.69 -48.59 -38.45
CA GLY A 71 -1.10 -47.89 -37.23
C GLY A 71 -2.43 -48.36 -36.62
N GLU A 72 -3.00 -49.46 -37.11
CA GLU A 72 -4.23 -50.06 -36.58
C GLU A 72 -3.95 -51.04 -35.43
N GLU A 73 -4.73 -50.92 -34.36
CA GLU A 73 -4.68 -51.80 -33.19
C GLU A 73 -5.31 -53.17 -33.53
N VAL A 74 -4.48 -54.21 -33.65
CA VAL A 74 -4.87 -55.61 -33.87
C VAL A 74 -4.96 -56.34 -32.52
N TYR A 75 -6.11 -56.95 -32.27
CA TYR A 75 -6.45 -57.61 -30.99
C TYR A 75 -6.24 -59.14 -31.10
N GLU A 76 -5.25 -59.70 -30.40
CA GLU A 76 -4.90 -61.13 -30.54
C GLU A 76 -5.75 -62.10 -29.69
N THR A 77 -6.27 -61.67 -28.54
CA THR A 77 -6.99 -62.56 -27.62
C THR A 77 -8.21 -61.85 -27.04
N ILE A 78 -9.39 -62.26 -27.50
CA ILE A 78 -10.69 -61.80 -27.03
C ILE A 78 -11.11 -62.67 -25.84
N ILE A 79 -11.43 -62.03 -24.71
CA ILE A 79 -12.07 -62.66 -23.56
C ILE A 79 -13.56 -62.33 -23.65
N GLU A 80 -14.38 -63.38 -23.74
CA GLU A 80 -15.83 -63.25 -23.68
C GLU A 80 -16.26 -62.72 -22.30
N GLY A 81 -17.16 -61.74 -22.31
CA GLY A 81 -17.77 -61.19 -21.10
C GLY A 81 -19.10 -61.88 -20.79
N ASP A 82 -19.83 -61.36 -19.80
CA ASP A 82 -21.19 -61.82 -19.48
C ASP A 82 -22.25 -61.32 -20.49
N ILE A 83 -21.88 -60.40 -21.40
CA ILE A 83 -22.78 -59.76 -22.36
C ILE A 83 -22.16 -59.60 -23.75
N GLU A 84 -23.03 -59.54 -24.76
CA GLU A 84 -22.68 -59.18 -26.13
C GLU A 84 -23.21 -57.78 -26.48
N THR A 85 -22.52 -57.08 -27.38
CA THR A 85 -22.88 -55.72 -27.77
C THR A 85 -22.87 -55.55 -29.28
N ASN A 86 -23.55 -54.51 -29.77
CA ASN A 86 -23.59 -54.17 -31.19
C ASN A 86 -22.26 -53.61 -31.77
N ARG A 87 -21.17 -53.61 -30.99
CA ARG A 87 -19.91 -52.94 -31.34
C ARG A 87 -18.73 -53.92 -31.35
N PRO A 88 -17.78 -53.76 -32.29
CA PRO A 88 -16.47 -54.41 -32.20
C PRO A 88 -15.74 -54.01 -30.92
N ILE A 89 -14.91 -54.89 -30.37
CA ILE A 89 -14.29 -54.72 -29.05
C ILE A 89 -13.46 -53.43 -28.95
N GLY A 90 -12.66 -53.09 -29.98
CA GLY A 90 -11.87 -51.86 -29.97
C GLY A 90 -12.71 -50.58 -29.84
N ASP A 91 -13.82 -50.52 -30.59
CA ASP A 91 -14.76 -49.40 -30.53
C ASP A 91 -15.61 -49.41 -29.26
N LEU A 92 -15.94 -50.61 -28.75
CA LEU A 92 -16.63 -50.79 -27.47
C LEU A 92 -15.79 -50.21 -26.32
N GLN A 93 -14.50 -50.56 -26.23
CA GLN A 93 -13.62 -50.06 -25.17
C GLN A 93 -13.47 -48.54 -25.22
N LYS A 94 -13.33 -47.95 -26.41
CA LYS A 94 -13.30 -46.50 -26.60
C LYS A 94 -14.62 -45.84 -26.19
N THR A 95 -15.75 -46.49 -26.45
CA THR A 95 -17.09 -46.00 -26.08
C THR A 95 -17.33 -46.09 -24.57
N LEU A 96 -17.03 -47.22 -23.94
CA LEU A 96 -17.15 -47.42 -22.49
C LEU A 96 -16.24 -46.45 -21.73
N LYS A 97 -15.03 -46.21 -22.21
CA LYS A 97 -14.12 -45.18 -21.68
C LYS A 97 -14.76 -43.79 -21.72
N ALA A 98 -15.38 -43.42 -22.85
CA ALA A 98 -16.04 -42.13 -23.01
C ALA A 98 -17.28 -41.97 -22.10
N LEU A 99 -18.12 -43.00 -22.03
CA LEU A 99 -19.30 -43.04 -21.17
C LEU A 99 -18.93 -42.92 -19.68
N ARG A 100 -17.94 -43.71 -19.24
CA ARG A 100 -17.42 -43.68 -17.88
C ARG A 100 -16.79 -42.32 -17.55
N TYR A 101 -15.96 -41.78 -18.46
CA TYR A 101 -15.35 -40.46 -18.26
C TYR A 101 -16.43 -39.40 -18.03
N LYS A 102 -17.42 -39.33 -18.93
CA LYS A 102 -18.53 -38.37 -18.82
C LYS A 102 -19.36 -38.57 -17.56
N ALA A 103 -19.61 -39.81 -17.17
CA ALA A 103 -20.34 -40.14 -15.93
C ALA A 103 -19.58 -39.66 -14.69
N ASN A 104 -18.30 -40.01 -14.59
CA ASN A 104 -17.45 -39.62 -13.46
C ASN A 104 -17.27 -38.10 -13.38
N THR A 105 -17.06 -37.42 -14.51
CA THR A 105 -17.00 -35.95 -14.54
C THR A 105 -18.30 -35.34 -14.03
N SER A 106 -19.46 -35.88 -14.43
CA SER A 106 -20.75 -35.39 -13.94
C SER A 106 -20.92 -35.59 -12.42
N ILE A 107 -20.38 -36.69 -11.87
CA ILE A 107 -20.39 -36.95 -10.42
C ILE A 107 -19.43 -36.00 -9.69
N GLU A 108 -18.22 -35.81 -10.20
CA GLU A 108 -17.21 -34.95 -9.58
C GLU A 108 -17.59 -33.47 -9.62
N GLU A 109 -18.16 -33.01 -10.74
CA GLU A 109 -18.51 -31.61 -10.96
C GLU A 109 -19.88 -31.23 -10.40
N GLN A 110 -20.88 -32.11 -10.52
CA GLN A 110 -22.29 -31.81 -10.19
C GLN A 110 -22.88 -32.73 -9.13
N GLY A 111 -22.18 -33.81 -8.72
CA GLY A 111 -22.69 -34.77 -7.73
C GLY A 111 -23.84 -35.65 -8.23
N ILE A 112 -23.98 -35.82 -9.55
CA ILE A 112 -25.13 -36.54 -10.14
C ILE A 112 -24.69 -37.74 -10.97
N ASN A 113 -25.42 -38.85 -10.84
CA ASN A 113 -25.28 -39.96 -11.76
C ASN A 113 -25.96 -39.63 -13.10
N THR A 114 -25.21 -39.79 -14.19
CA THR A 114 -25.76 -39.66 -15.55
C THR A 114 -25.70 -40.96 -16.33
N LEU A 115 -25.12 -42.03 -15.82
CA LEU A 115 -25.01 -43.28 -16.56
C LEU A 115 -26.20 -44.18 -16.26
N TYR A 116 -26.96 -44.51 -17.31
CA TYR A 116 -28.15 -45.33 -17.23
C TYR A 116 -28.11 -46.45 -18.27
N LEU A 117 -28.59 -47.60 -17.85
CA LEU A 117 -28.99 -48.70 -18.71
C LEU A 117 -30.49 -48.56 -18.98
N THR A 118 -30.85 -48.32 -20.24
CA THR A 118 -32.24 -48.09 -20.62
C THR A 118 -32.91 -49.39 -21.01
N PHE A 119 -34.14 -49.63 -20.56
CA PHE A 119 -34.96 -50.75 -20.99
C PHE A 119 -36.17 -50.23 -21.76
N GLY A 120 -36.22 -50.54 -23.05
CA GLY A 120 -37.31 -50.17 -23.96
C GLY A 120 -37.13 -48.80 -24.60
N MET A 121 -37.54 -48.70 -25.86
CA MET A 121 -37.53 -47.45 -26.64
C MET A 121 -38.91 -47.22 -27.26
N LEU A 122 -39.54 -46.08 -26.95
CA LEU A 122 -40.75 -45.62 -27.62
C LEU A 122 -40.38 -44.91 -28.92
N LYS A 123 -40.87 -45.41 -30.06
CA LYS A 123 -40.80 -44.75 -31.37
C LYS A 123 -42.13 -44.03 -31.63
N TRP A 124 -42.09 -42.71 -31.68
CA TRP A 124 -43.28 -41.86 -31.76
C TRP A 124 -43.09 -40.66 -32.68
N LYS A 125 -44.20 -40.01 -33.05
CA LYS A 125 -44.21 -38.81 -33.89
C LYS A 125 -44.90 -37.67 -33.15
N GLU A 126 -44.37 -36.45 -33.31
CA GLU A 126 -44.97 -35.27 -32.68
C GLU A 126 -46.27 -34.83 -33.37
N ARG A 127 -46.37 -35.07 -34.68
CA ARG A 127 -47.56 -34.85 -35.49
C ARG A 127 -47.74 -36.01 -36.47
N ASP A 128 -48.98 -36.34 -36.78
CA ASP A 128 -49.31 -37.48 -37.65
C ASP A 128 -48.79 -37.29 -39.09
N ASP A 129 -48.75 -36.04 -39.56
CA ASP A 129 -48.24 -35.62 -40.87
C ASP A 129 -46.71 -35.53 -40.97
N SER A 130 -46.00 -35.66 -39.83
CA SER A 130 -44.54 -35.55 -39.81
C SER A 130 -43.86 -36.82 -40.33
N SER A 131 -42.82 -36.64 -41.14
CA SER A 131 -41.89 -37.72 -41.50
C SER A 131 -40.88 -38.02 -40.38
N GLN A 132 -40.76 -37.14 -39.39
CA GLN A 132 -39.80 -37.29 -38.32
C GLN A 132 -40.31 -38.24 -37.23
N VAL A 133 -39.56 -39.30 -36.97
CA VAL A 133 -39.80 -40.24 -35.86
C VAL A 133 -38.78 -39.98 -34.75
N PHE A 134 -39.29 -39.76 -33.55
CA PHE A 134 -38.51 -39.67 -32.32
C PHE A 134 -38.38 -41.04 -31.66
N SER A 135 -37.25 -41.27 -30.98
CA SER A 135 -37.02 -42.46 -30.16
C SER A 135 -36.73 -42.01 -28.73
N SER A 136 -37.46 -42.51 -27.74
CA SER A 136 -37.27 -42.12 -26.33
C SER A 136 -37.08 -43.35 -25.44
N PRO A 137 -36.07 -43.37 -24.55
CA PRO A 137 -35.92 -44.46 -23.59
C PRO A 137 -37.08 -44.43 -22.59
N ILE A 138 -37.52 -45.60 -22.13
CA ILE A 138 -38.68 -45.73 -21.24
C ILE A 138 -38.24 -45.92 -19.79
N ILE A 139 -37.63 -47.06 -19.46
CA ILE A 139 -37.16 -47.36 -18.11
C ILE A 139 -35.67 -47.00 -18.03
N LEU A 140 -35.27 -46.28 -17.00
CA LEU A 140 -33.89 -45.84 -16.78
C LEU A 140 -33.34 -46.52 -15.51
N VAL A 141 -32.46 -47.48 -15.69
CA VAL A 141 -31.78 -48.18 -14.59
C VAL A 141 -30.42 -47.52 -14.35
N PRO A 142 -30.17 -46.93 -13.17
CA PRO A 142 -28.91 -46.24 -12.90
C PRO A 142 -27.80 -47.27 -12.69
N VAL A 143 -26.64 -47.06 -13.32
CA VAL A 143 -25.52 -48.02 -13.30
C VAL A 143 -24.17 -47.30 -13.20
N LYS A 144 -23.13 -48.00 -12.75
CA LYS A 144 -21.74 -47.51 -12.71
C LYS A 144 -20.84 -48.41 -13.56
N LEU A 145 -19.82 -47.81 -14.16
CA LEU A 145 -18.73 -48.52 -14.86
C LEU A 145 -17.47 -48.54 -14.01
N LEU A 146 -17.12 -49.72 -13.51
CA LEU A 146 -15.91 -49.97 -12.74
C LEU A 146 -14.80 -50.54 -13.63
N ILE A 147 -13.55 -50.28 -13.24
CA ILE A 147 -12.37 -50.86 -13.86
C ILE A 147 -11.27 -50.97 -12.79
N GLU A 148 -10.67 -52.16 -12.65
CA GLU A 148 -9.62 -52.40 -11.65
C GLU A 148 -8.26 -51.84 -12.11
N SER A 149 -7.95 -51.95 -13.41
CA SER A 149 -6.72 -51.46 -14.03
C SER A 149 -6.96 -51.13 -15.50
N ILE A 150 -6.05 -50.37 -16.14
CA ILE A 150 -6.16 -50.03 -17.57
C ILE A 150 -6.24 -51.28 -18.48
N LEU A 151 -5.74 -52.43 -18.00
CA LEU A 151 -5.70 -53.70 -18.71
C LEU A 151 -6.84 -54.66 -18.30
N SER A 152 -7.74 -54.23 -17.42
CA SER A 152 -8.88 -55.03 -16.95
C SER A 152 -10.15 -54.71 -17.75
N PRO A 153 -11.09 -55.67 -17.90
CA PRO A 153 -12.38 -55.39 -18.51
C PRO A 153 -13.19 -54.38 -17.68
N TYR A 154 -14.05 -53.63 -18.36
CA TYR A 154 -15.07 -52.82 -17.68
C TYR A 154 -16.12 -53.73 -17.05
N ARG A 155 -16.54 -53.35 -15.84
CA ARG A 155 -17.58 -54.04 -15.08
C ARG A 155 -18.75 -53.08 -14.87
N LEU A 156 -19.95 -53.54 -15.20
CA LEU A 156 -21.20 -52.82 -14.97
C LEU A 156 -21.78 -53.28 -13.64
N VAL A 157 -22.10 -52.32 -12.78
CA VAL A 157 -22.77 -52.58 -11.50
C VAL A 157 -24.00 -51.67 -11.37
N LEU A 158 -25.01 -52.14 -10.64
CA LEU A 158 -26.16 -51.31 -10.29
C LEU A 158 -25.69 -50.12 -9.44
N HIS A 159 -26.27 -48.95 -9.70
CA HIS A 159 -26.08 -47.76 -8.87
C HIS A 159 -27.18 -47.71 -7.82
N ASP A 160 -26.88 -47.18 -6.64
CA ASP A 160 -27.83 -47.03 -5.52
C ASP A 160 -28.98 -46.02 -5.77
N ASP A 161 -29.07 -45.44 -6.97
CA ASP A 161 -30.14 -44.49 -7.29
C ASP A 161 -31.41 -45.27 -7.65
N GLU A 162 -32.57 -44.63 -7.53
CA GLU A 162 -33.84 -45.29 -7.87
C GLU A 162 -33.96 -45.52 -9.38
N ILE A 163 -34.54 -46.66 -9.75
CA ILE A 163 -34.95 -46.94 -11.13
C ILE A 163 -36.15 -46.06 -11.42
N VAL A 164 -36.07 -45.27 -12.48
CA VAL A 164 -37.12 -44.31 -12.83
C VAL A 164 -37.62 -44.53 -14.25
N ILE A 165 -38.91 -44.32 -14.44
CA ILE A 165 -39.47 -44.12 -15.76
C ILE A 165 -39.07 -42.74 -16.24
N ASN A 166 -38.66 -42.62 -17.49
CA ASN A 166 -38.20 -41.38 -18.10
C ASN A 166 -39.17 -40.23 -17.79
N PRO A 167 -38.80 -39.32 -16.87
CA PRO A 167 -39.73 -38.32 -16.34
C PRO A 167 -40.03 -37.24 -17.37
N THR A 168 -39.07 -36.97 -18.27
CA THR A 168 -39.23 -36.03 -19.38
C THR A 168 -40.22 -36.56 -20.40
N LEU A 169 -40.12 -37.84 -20.76
CA LEU A 169 -41.08 -38.49 -21.64
C LEU A 169 -42.47 -38.54 -21.01
N SER A 170 -42.56 -38.92 -19.74
CA SER A 170 -43.82 -38.96 -18.99
C SER A 170 -44.53 -37.61 -18.99
N HIS A 171 -43.78 -36.53 -18.76
CA HIS A 171 -44.32 -35.18 -18.82
C HIS A 171 -44.76 -34.79 -20.24
N LYS A 172 -43.95 -35.05 -21.27
CA LYS A 172 -44.27 -34.76 -22.68
C LYS A 172 -45.52 -35.50 -23.14
N LEU A 173 -45.65 -36.78 -22.80
CA LEU A 173 -46.82 -37.60 -23.14
C LEU A 173 -48.10 -37.13 -22.46
N ASN A 174 -48.01 -36.75 -21.18
CA ASN A 174 -49.16 -36.25 -20.44
C ASN A 174 -49.62 -34.87 -20.95
N ASN A 175 -48.71 -33.90 -21.06
CA ASN A 175 -49.06 -32.53 -21.44
C ASN A 175 -49.53 -32.40 -22.89
N ASP A 176 -48.84 -33.06 -23.83
CA ASP A 176 -49.06 -32.80 -25.26
C ASP A 176 -50.06 -33.79 -25.88
N PHE A 177 -50.17 -35.00 -25.33
CA PHE A 177 -50.99 -36.07 -25.89
C PHE A 177 -52.06 -36.62 -24.92
N GLY A 178 -52.10 -36.15 -23.66
CA GLY A 178 -53.02 -36.65 -22.64
C GLY A 178 -52.75 -38.10 -22.22
N ILE A 179 -51.56 -38.64 -22.51
CA ILE A 179 -51.21 -40.04 -22.24
C ILE A 179 -50.51 -40.12 -20.89
N ILE A 180 -51.19 -40.72 -19.93
CA ILE A 180 -50.61 -41.02 -18.61
C ILE A 180 -49.86 -42.34 -18.70
N ILE A 181 -48.54 -42.28 -18.59
CA ILE A 181 -47.66 -43.46 -18.51
C ILE A 181 -47.99 -44.22 -17.21
N PRO A 182 -48.17 -45.56 -17.24
CA PRO A 182 -48.41 -46.35 -16.03
C PRO A 182 -47.25 -46.22 -15.02
N GLU A 183 -47.53 -46.42 -13.75
CA GLU A 183 -46.47 -46.58 -12.74
C GLU A 183 -45.74 -47.92 -12.97
N PHE A 184 -44.48 -47.97 -12.54
CA PHE A 184 -43.61 -49.13 -12.66
C PHE A 184 -42.97 -49.41 -11.30
N ASP A 185 -43.22 -50.58 -10.75
CA ASP A 185 -42.59 -51.05 -9.53
C ASP A 185 -41.47 -52.04 -9.87
N SER A 186 -40.22 -51.58 -9.75
CA SER A 186 -39.04 -52.40 -10.08
C SER A 186 -38.90 -53.68 -9.24
N ALA A 187 -39.59 -53.78 -8.10
CA ALA A 187 -39.53 -54.97 -7.24
C ALA A 187 -40.49 -56.08 -7.68
N HIS A 188 -41.57 -55.74 -8.40
CA HIS A 188 -42.64 -56.68 -8.73
C HIS A 188 -42.96 -56.77 -10.22
N ASP A 189 -42.73 -55.71 -11.00
CA ASP A 189 -43.05 -55.66 -12.42
C ASP A 189 -41.91 -56.20 -13.31
N SER A 190 -42.25 -57.03 -14.29
CA SER A 190 -41.34 -57.36 -15.38
C SER A 190 -41.24 -56.19 -16.39
N PRO A 191 -40.02 -55.84 -16.87
CA PRO A 191 -39.84 -54.82 -17.90
C PRO A 191 -40.57 -55.13 -19.21
N SER A 192 -40.59 -56.40 -19.64
CA SER A 192 -41.30 -56.82 -20.84
C SER A 192 -42.81 -56.60 -20.71
N GLU A 193 -43.40 -57.01 -19.60
CA GLU A 193 -44.83 -56.81 -19.34
C GLU A 193 -45.19 -55.32 -19.27
N TYR A 194 -44.35 -54.52 -18.64
CA TYR A 194 -44.53 -53.08 -18.57
C TYR A 194 -44.49 -52.41 -19.94
N ILE A 195 -43.55 -52.82 -20.81
CA ILE A 195 -43.46 -52.34 -22.19
C ILE A 195 -44.71 -52.70 -23.00
N GLU A 196 -45.24 -53.91 -22.83
CA GLU A 196 -46.48 -54.34 -23.50
C GLU A 196 -47.70 -53.55 -23.01
N LYS A 197 -47.82 -53.32 -21.69
CA LYS A 197 -48.84 -52.43 -21.11
C LYS A 197 -48.76 -51.02 -21.70
N LEU A 198 -47.54 -50.48 -21.90
CA LEU A 198 -47.35 -49.17 -22.52
C LEU A 198 -47.70 -49.18 -24.02
N PHE A 199 -47.32 -50.23 -24.75
CA PHE A 199 -47.61 -50.38 -26.18
C PHE A 199 -49.12 -50.31 -26.45
N HIS A 200 -49.95 -51.03 -25.68
CA HIS A 200 -51.41 -50.99 -25.82
C HIS A 200 -52.02 -49.61 -25.57
N LYS A 201 -51.36 -48.73 -24.80
CA LYS A 201 -51.81 -47.33 -24.63
C LYS A 201 -51.50 -46.43 -25.83
N VAL A 202 -50.50 -46.79 -26.64
CA VAL A 202 -49.99 -45.94 -27.73
C VAL A 202 -50.23 -46.50 -29.14
N GLU A 203 -50.64 -47.76 -29.26
CA GLU A 203 -50.81 -48.45 -30.55
C GLU A 203 -51.80 -47.73 -31.48
N ASN A 204 -52.85 -47.12 -30.92
CA ASN A 204 -53.86 -46.35 -31.66
C ASN A 204 -53.31 -45.10 -32.38
N LYS A 205 -52.07 -44.67 -32.06
CA LYS A 205 -51.39 -43.53 -32.70
C LYS A 205 -50.36 -43.96 -33.77
N GLY A 206 -50.28 -45.26 -34.09
CA GLY A 206 -49.27 -45.78 -35.02
C GLY A 206 -47.84 -45.69 -34.47
N TRP A 207 -47.69 -45.60 -33.15
CA TRP A 207 -46.40 -45.61 -32.45
C TRP A 207 -46.00 -47.04 -32.12
N ASN A 208 -44.71 -47.27 -31.90
CA ASN A 208 -44.17 -48.60 -31.61
C ASN A 208 -43.26 -48.57 -30.38
N VAL A 209 -43.18 -49.68 -29.64
CA VAL A 209 -42.25 -49.84 -28.53
C VAL A 209 -41.27 -50.97 -28.83
N GLU A 210 -39.97 -50.64 -28.93
CA GLU A 210 -38.90 -51.61 -29.21
C GLU A 210 -38.29 -52.12 -27.89
N LYS A 211 -38.30 -53.44 -27.69
CA LYS A 211 -37.56 -54.13 -26.61
C LYS A 211 -36.06 -54.08 -26.91
N SER A 212 -35.41 -53.00 -26.52
CA SER A 212 -33.98 -52.78 -26.72
C SER A 212 -33.33 -52.21 -25.47
N THR A 213 -32.07 -52.59 -25.24
CA THR A 213 -31.31 -52.15 -24.08
C THR A 213 -30.06 -51.38 -24.50
N HIS A 214 -29.89 -50.18 -23.96
CA HIS A 214 -28.76 -49.32 -24.28
C HIS A 214 -28.12 -48.74 -23.03
N LEU A 215 -26.79 -48.79 -22.96
CA LEU A 215 -26.01 -48.07 -21.96
C LEU A 215 -25.65 -46.69 -22.50
N THR A 216 -26.00 -45.62 -21.79
CA THR A 216 -25.75 -44.24 -22.25
C THR A 216 -25.76 -43.21 -21.11
N ASN A 217 -25.24 -42.01 -21.37
CA ASN A 217 -25.35 -40.89 -20.44
C ASN A 217 -26.63 -40.09 -20.68
N LEU A 218 -27.52 -40.05 -19.70
CA LEU A 218 -28.78 -39.30 -19.69
C LEU A 218 -28.84 -38.40 -18.45
N SER A 219 -29.44 -37.22 -18.57
CA SER A 219 -29.66 -36.31 -17.44
C SER A 219 -31.06 -35.72 -17.53
N PHE A 220 -31.83 -35.90 -16.46
CA PHE A 220 -33.20 -35.38 -16.31
C PHE A 220 -33.31 -34.36 -15.16
N LEU A 221 -32.20 -33.75 -14.73
CA LEU A 221 -32.23 -32.74 -13.66
C LEU A 221 -33.20 -31.59 -13.95
N LYS A 222 -33.29 -31.17 -15.22
CA LYS A 222 -34.11 -30.02 -15.60
C LYS A 222 -35.60 -30.24 -15.33
N ILE A 223 -36.12 -31.45 -15.58
CA ILE A 223 -37.53 -31.73 -15.30
C ILE A 223 -37.79 -31.86 -13.80
N ASN A 224 -36.81 -32.32 -13.02
CA ASN A 224 -36.91 -32.32 -11.56
C ASN A 224 -36.96 -30.88 -11.01
N MET A 225 -36.08 -29.99 -11.48
CA MET A 225 -36.10 -28.57 -11.13
C MET A 225 -37.41 -27.89 -11.55
N TYR A 226 -37.94 -28.22 -12.73
CA TYR A 226 -39.24 -27.72 -13.17
C TYR A 226 -40.37 -28.11 -12.21
N LYS A 227 -40.45 -29.41 -11.85
CA LYS A 227 -41.46 -29.90 -10.90
C LYS A 227 -41.28 -29.29 -9.51
N ASP A 228 -40.05 -29.00 -9.11
CA ASP A 228 -39.77 -28.36 -7.83
C ASP A 228 -40.28 -26.90 -7.78
N LEU A 229 -40.06 -26.14 -8.87
CA LEU A 229 -40.62 -24.79 -9.03
C LEU A 229 -42.15 -24.79 -9.02
N GLU A 230 -42.78 -25.80 -9.64
CA GLU A 230 -44.23 -25.96 -9.68
C GLU A 230 -44.81 -26.33 -8.30
N ARG A 231 -44.17 -27.27 -7.58
CA ARG A 231 -44.65 -27.75 -6.28
C ARG A 231 -44.46 -26.74 -5.14
N ASN A 232 -43.45 -25.88 -5.22
CA ASN A 232 -43.08 -24.99 -4.13
C ASN A 232 -43.38 -23.51 -4.41
N GLU A 233 -44.25 -23.19 -5.37
CA GLU A 233 -44.53 -21.81 -5.79
C GLU A 233 -44.87 -20.86 -4.62
N GLU A 234 -45.70 -21.31 -3.66
CA GLU A 234 -46.03 -20.51 -2.47
C GLU A 234 -44.81 -20.17 -1.61
N LYS A 235 -43.90 -21.13 -1.41
CA LYS A 235 -42.67 -20.92 -0.63
C LYS A 235 -41.72 -19.95 -1.34
N LEU A 236 -41.60 -20.08 -2.66
CA LEU A 236 -40.79 -19.16 -3.48
C LEU A 236 -41.29 -17.72 -3.31
N ASN A 237 -42.61 -17.51 -3.30
CA ASN A 237 -43.22 -16.19 -3.11
C ASN A 237 -42.98 -15.59 -1.73
N SER A 238 -42.86 -16.42 -0.69
CA SER A 238 -42.61 -15.95 0.68
C SER A 238 -41.14 -15.60 0.95
N ASN A 239 -40.21 -15.98 0.07
CA ASN A 239 -38.79 -15.85 0.31
C ASN A 239 -38.24 -14.50 -0.19
N ILE A 240 -37.67 -13.71 0.73
CA ILE A 240 -37.18 -12.37 0.45
C ILE A 240 -36.00 -12.34 -0.55
N VAL A 241 -35.13 -13.35 -0.53
CA VAL A 241 -33.99 -13.46 -1.44
C VAL A 241 -34.47 -13.72 -2.86
N ILE A 242 -35.45 -14.62 -3.02
CA ILE A 242 -36.02 -14.94 -4.35
C ILE A 242 -36.79 -13.73 -4.89
N ALA A 243 -37.55 -13.03 -4.05
CA ALA A 243 -38.24 -11.79 -4.43
C ALA A 243 -37.27 -10.70 -4.89
N ALA A 244 -36.14 -10.53 -4.19
CA ALA A 244 -35.07 -9.61 -4.59
C ALA A 244 -34.41 -10.01 -5.92
N LEU A 245 -34.10 -11.30 -6.12
CA LEU A 245 -33.56 -11.82 -7.39
C LEU A 245 -34.55 -11.66 -8.57
N ALA A 246 -35.85 -11.69 -8.31
CA ALA A 246 -36.89 -11.42 -9.29
C ALA A 246 -37.13 -9.92 -9.55
N GLY A 247 -36.51 -9.02 -8.78
CA GLY A 247 -36.66 -7.58 -8.88
C GLY A 247 -38.00 -7.04 -8.35
N GLU A 248 -38.61 -7.76 -7.38
CA GLU A 248 -39.82 -7.31 -6.68
C GLU A 248 -39.51 -6.46 -5.46
N GLN A 249 -38.37 -6.67 -4.83
CA GLN A 249 -37.87 -5.88 -3.72
C GLN A 249 -36.51 -5.28 -4.05
N ASP A 250 -36.17 -4.20 -3.36
CA ASP A 250 -34.84 -3.60 -3.40
C ASP A 250 -33.77 -4.60 -2.94
N PRO A 251 -32.50 -4.41 -3.33
CA PRO A 251 -31.39 -5.23 -2.85
C PRO A 251 -31.40 -5.33 -1.33
N ILE A 252 -31.21 -6.55 -0.81
CA ILE A 252 -31.14 -6.80 0.63
C ILE A 252 -29.97 -5.98 1.19
N GLN A 253 -30.28 -4.96 1.98
CA GLN A 253 -29.26 -4.13 2.60
C GLN A 253 -28.81 -4.75 3.91
N VAL A 254 -27.49 -4.81 4.08
CA VAL A 254 -26.87 -5.15 5.36
C VAL A 254 -26.85 -3.89 6.22
N THR A 255 -27.27 -3.98 7.48
CA THR A 255 -27.28 -2.84 8.40
C THR A 255 -25.85 -2.34 8.66
N GLY A 256 -25.63 -1.03 8.50
CA GLY A 256 -24.31 -0.40 8.65
C GLY A 256 -23.72 -0.49 10.07
N GLU A 257 -24.54 -0.78 11.08
CA GLU A 257 -24.11 -1.01 12.48
C GLU A 257 -23.12 -2.18 12.64
N LEU A 258 -22.96 -3.01 11.61
CA LEU A 258 -22.08 -4.17 11.62
C LEU A 258 -20.73 -3.91 10.95
N ASN A 259 -20.50 -2.70 10.45
CA ASN A 259 -19.22 -2.34 9.84
C ASN A 259 -18.25 -1.82 10.93
N ASN A 260 -17.03 -2.38 11.01
CA ASN A 260 -16.07 -2.13 12.09
C ASN A 260 -16.59 -2.47 13.50
N PHE A 261 -17.29 -3.60 13.62
CA PHE A 261 -17.80 -4.05 14.91
C PHE A 261 -16.65 -4.47 15.85
N ASP A 262 -16.63 -3.93 17.07
CA ASP A 262 -15.65 -4.30 18.09
C ASP A 262 -16.08 -5.60 18.80
N HIS A 263 -15.70 -6.74 18.21
CA HIS A 263 -16.00 -8.07 18.74
C HIS A 263 -15.45 -8.28 20.15
N ASP A 264 -14.31 -7.69 20.46
CA ASP A 264 -13.61 -7.91 21.71
C ASP A 264 -14.29 -7.23 22.89
N LYS A 265 -14.82 -6.00 22.69
CA LYS A 265 -15.54 -5.26 23.74
C LYS A 265 -17.02 -5.64 23.84
N GLN A 266 -17.64 -6.04 22.74
CA GLN A 266 -19.08 -6.27 22.69
C GLN A 266 -19.50 -7.74 22.86
N ILE A 267 -18.60 -8.70 22.64
CA ILE A 267 -18.90 -10.13 22.71
C ILE A 267 -17.94 -10.81 23.69
N ARG A 268 -18.51 -11.44 24.72
CA ARG A 268 -17.72 -12.21 25.67
C ARG A 268 -17.30 -13.55 25.04
N PRO A 269 -16.12 -14.08 25.39
CA PRO A 269 -15.66 -15.37 24.89
C PRO A 269 -16.65 -16.52 25.12
N ILE A 270 -17.37 -16.51 26.24
CA ILE A 270 -18.38 -17.53 26.57
C ILE A 270 -19.59 -17.53 25.63
N ASP A 271 -19.85 -16.41 24.95
CA ASP A 271 -20.96 -16.25 24.01
C ASP A 271 -20.52 -16.48 22.54
N THR A 272 -19.28 -16.98 22.35
CA THR A 272 -18.66 -17.26 21.05
C THR A 272 -18.51 -18.77 20.85
N PHE A 273 -19.03 -19.30 19.75
CA PHE A 273 -19.03 -20.72 19.39
C PHE A 273 -18.27 -20.99 18.07
N GLN A 274 -17.29 -20.14 17.77
CA GLN A 274 -16.35 -20.32 16.67
C GLN A 274 -15.40 -21.48 17.02
N VAL A 275 -15.25 -22.43 16.11
CA VAL A 275 -14.52 -23.68 16.32
C VAL A 275 -13.18 -23.72 15.58
N VAL A 276 -12.95 -22.75 14.70
CA VAL A 276 -11.70 -22.52 13.98
C VAL A 276 -11.35 -21.04 14.02
N ASP A 277 -10.09 -20.70 13.76
CA ASP A 277 -9.61 -19.32 13.79
C ASP A 277 -10.45 -18.41 12.86
N ALA A 278 -10.56 -17.14 13.20
CA ALA A 278 -11.22 -16.15 12.36
C ALA A 278 -10.54 -14.79 12.56
N ASP A 279 -10.19 -14.13 11.46
CA ASP A 279 -9.83 -12.71 11.49
C ASP A 279 -11.10 -11.84 11.67
N SER A 280 -10.91 -10.53 11.90
CA SER A 280 -12.01 -9.60 12.15
C SER A 280 -13.08 -9.60 11.04
N SER A 281 -12.66 -9.65 9.77
CA SER A 281 -13.58 -9.66 8.63
C SER A 281 -14.40 -10.96 8.55
N GLN A 282 -13.80 -12.08 8.95
CA GLN A 282 -14.49 -13.35 9.05
C GLN A 282 -15.47 -13.36 10.23
N GLN A 283 -15.10 -12.74 11.36
CA GLN A 283 -15.99 -12.58 12.51
C GLN A 283 -17.21 -11.69 12.18
N ASP A 284 -17.04 -10.64 11.37
CA ASP A 284 -18.16 -9.83 10.88
C ASP A 284 -19.17 -10.68 10.08
N ALA A 285 -18.67 -11.54 9.18
CA ALA A 285 -19.51 -12.45 8.42
C ALA A 285 -20.27 -13.45 9.30
N VAL A 286 -19.61 -13.97 10.34
CA VAL A 286 -20.24 -14.84 11.35
C VAL A 286 -21.34 -14.10 12.11
N LEU A 287 -21.06 -12.88 12.57
CA LEU A 287 -22.01 -12.04 13.30
C LEU A 287 -23.23 -11.66 12.45
N LEU A 288 -23.01 -11.34 11.17
CA LEU A 288 -24.08 -11.09 10.20
C LEU A 288 -25.04 -12.28 10.09
N SER A 289 -24.49 -13.49 9.97
CA SER A 289 -25.29 -14.71 9.92
C SER A 289 -26.04 -14.95 11.23
N LYS A 290 -25.40 -14.72 12.39
CA LYS A 290 -26.01 -14.86 13.72
C LYS A 290 -27.23 -13.95 13.88
N LYS A 291 -27.14 -12.70 13.39
CA LYS A 291 -28.26 -11.73 13.34
C LYS A 291 -29.33 -12.04 12.29
N GLY A 292 -29.16 -13.09 11.49
CA GLY A 292 -30.14 -13.52 10.48
C GLY A 292 -30.07 -12.72 9.17
N ALA A 293 -28.99 -11.97 8.92
CA ALA A 293 -28.82 -11.25 7.68
C ALA A 293 -28.53 -12.21 6.51
N SER A 294 -29.08 -11.91 5.34
CA SER A 294 -28.72 -12.58 4.08
C SER A 294 -27.68 -11.72 3.35
N PHE A 295 -26.53 -12.29 3.03
CA PHE A 295 -25.41 -11.55 2.42
C PHE A 295 -24.59 -12.42 1.46
N VAL A 296 -23.81 -11.77 0.62
CA VAL A 296 -22.84 -12.43 -0.28
C VAL A 296 -21.45 -12.24 0.32
N LEU A 297 -20.76 -13.35 0.60
CA LEU A 297 -19.38 -13.34 1.07
C LEU A 297 -18.42 -13.57 -0.09
N GLN A 298 -17.63 -12.56 -0.45
CA GLN A 298 -16.60 -12.66 -1.49
C GLN A 298 -15.21 -12.58 -0.87
N GLY A 299 -14.31 -13.48 -1.30
CA GLY A 299 -12.92 -13.46 -0.87
C GLY A 299 -12.01 -14.09 -1.93
N PRO A 300 -10.78 -13.57 -2.16
CA PRO A 300 -9.78 -14.20 -3.01
C PRO A 300 -9.46 -15.66 -2.64
N PRO A 301 -8.86 -16.47 -3.53
CA PRO A 301 -8.33 -17.78 -3.15
C PRO A 301 -7.35 -17.66 -1.97
N GLY A 302 -7.44 -18.57 -1.00
CA GLY A 302 -6.58 -18.57 0.19
C GLY A 302 -7.09 -17.79 1.40
N THR A 303 -8.13 -16.95 1.28
CA THR A 303 -8.64 -16.10 2.38
C THR A 303 -9.60 -16.80 3.35
N GLY A 304 -9.41 -18.10 3.60
CA GLY A 304 -10.18 -18.79 4.65
C GLY A 304 -11.70 -18.97 4.43
N LYS A 305 -12.28 -18.78 3.23
CA LYS A 305 -13.75 -18.90 3.02
C LYS A 305 -14.41 -20.13 3.65
N SER A 306 -13.82 -21.33 3.45
CA SER A 306 -14.35 -22.56 4.06
C SER A 306 -14.24 -22.57 5.59
N GLN A 307 -13.26 -21.86 6.15
CA GLN A 307 -13.08 -21.64 7.59
C GLN A 307 -14.21 -20.74 8.12
N THR A 308 -14.50 -19.63 7.43
CA THR A 308 -15.63 -18.75 7.76
C THR A 308 -16.97 -19.50 7.71
N ILE A 309 -17.21 -20.32 6.68
CA ILE A 309 -18.41 -21.16 6.58
C ILE A 309 -18.50 -22.13 7.76
N THR A 310 -17.38 -22.73 8.16
CA THR A 310 -17.33 -23.66 9.30
C THR A 310 -17.79 -22.96 10.59
N ASN A 311 -17.30 -21.74 10.85
CA ASN A 311 -17.70 -20.95 12.01
C ASN A 311 -19.16 -20.46 11.94
N ILE A 312 -19.66 -20.11 10.76
CA ILE A 312 -21.08 -19.78 10.57
C ILE A 312 -21.95 -20.99 10.95
N ILE A 313 -21.58 -22.18 10.50
CA ILE A 313 -22.32 -23.41 10.80
C ILE A 313 -22.25 -23.72 12.30
N SER A 314 -21.08 -23.62 12.93
CA SER A 314 -20.93 -23.93 14.36
C SER A 314 -21.76 -22.98 15.24
N GLU A 315 -21.74 -21.68 14.94
CA GLU A 315 -22.55 -20.68 15.65
C GLU A 315 -24.06 -20.91 15.46
N ALA A 316 -24.48 -21.25 14.23
CA ALA A 316 -25.88 -21.56 13.97
C ALA A 316 -26.33 -22.84 14.70
N ILE A 317 -25.49 -23.87 14.77
CA ILE A 317 -25.77 -25.10 15.54
C ILE A 317 -25.87 -24.78 17.04
N ALA A 318 -24.97 -23.94 17.56
CA ALA A 318 -25.01 -23.51 18.96
C ALA A 318 -26.30 -22.72 19.31
N ASP A 319 -26.81 -21.92 18.36
CA ASP A 319 -28.11 -21.25 18.46
C ASP A 319 -29.32 -22.21 18.29
N GLY A 320 -29.10 -23.51 18.10
CA GLY A 320 -30.15 -24.51 17.89
C GLY A 320 -30.81 -24.45 16.50
N LYS A 321 -30.19 -23.78 15.53
CA LYS A 321 -30.71 -23.65 14.15
C LYS A 321 -30.37 -24.89 13.32
N LYS A 322 -31.22 -25.18 12.33
CA LYS A 322 -30.95 -26.19 11.30
C LYS A 322 -30.27 -25.53 10.11
N VAL A 323 -29.17 -26.09 9.64
CA VAL A 323 -28.38 -25.53 8.54
C VAL A 323 -28.38 -26.48 7.35
N LEU A 324 -28.78 -25.98 6.18
CA LEU A 324 -28.60 -26.66 4.90
C LEU A 324 -27.45 -26.00 4.13
N PHE A 325 -26.33 -26.68 4.03
CA PHE A 325 -25.18 -26.22 3.25
C PHE A 325 -25.23 -26.83 1.85
N VAL A 326 -25.28 -25.98 0.82
CA VAL A 326 -25.37 -26.38 -0.59
C VAL A 326 -24.19 -25.78 -1.36
N SER A 327 -23.61 -26.56 -2.27
CA SER A 327 -22.54 -26.14 -3.17
C SER A 327 -22.71 -26.84 -4.51
N GLU A 328 -22.30 -26.18 -5.59
CA GLU A 328 -22.24 -26.79 -6.92
C GLU A 328 -21.23 -27.96 -6.96
N LYS A 329 -20.10 -27.82 -6.26
CA LYS A 329 -19.00 -28.79 -6.31
C LYS A 329 -18.91 -29.64 -5.05
N MET A 330 -18.79 -30.96 -5.22
CA MET A 330 -18.55 -31.94 -4.15
C MET A 330 -17.33 -31.62 -3.29
N ALA A 331 -16.24 -31.15 -3.91
CA ALA A 331 -15.01 -30.83 -3.20
C ALA A 331 -15.20 -29.78 -2.09
N ALA A 332 -16.03 -28.75 -2.33
CA ALA A 332 -16.29 -27.71 -1.34
C ALA A 332 -17.08 -28.26 -0.14
N LEU A 333 -18.03 -29.16 -0.39
CA LEU A 333 -18.82 -29.83 0.65
C LEU A 333 -17.94 -30.71 1.52
N GLN A 334 -17.06 -31.50 0.91
CA GLN A 334 -16.13 -32.36 1.62
C GLN A 334 -15.12 -31.56 2.46
N VAL A 335 -14.63 -30.42 1.96
CA VAL A 335 -13.69 -29.56 2.72
C VAL A 335 -14.34 -29.01 3.98
N VAL A 336 -15.58 -28.54 3.92
CA VAL A 336 -16.30 -28.02 5.09
C VAL A 336 -16.65 -29.16 6.05
N TYR A 337 -17.15 -30.29 5.54
CA TYR A 337 -17.43 -31.48 6.35
C TYR A 337 -16.18 -31.95 7.12
N ASN A 338 -15.04 -32.07 6.45
CA ASN A 338 -13.79 -32.49 7.10
C ASN A 338 -13.38 -31.51 8.20
N ARG A 339 -13.59 -30.20 8.04
CA ARG A 339 -13.31 -29.21 9.08
C ARG A 339 -14.21 -29.38 10.28
N LEU A 340 -15.51 -29.53 10.07
CA LEU A 340 -16.49 -29.83 11.14
C LEU A 340 -16.16 -31.15 11.84
N ALA A 341 -15.78 -32.19 11.08
CA ALA A 341 -15.38 -33.47 11.64
C ALA A 341 -14.12 -33.38 12.50
N ASN A 342 -13.11 -32.62 12.07
CA ASN A 342 -11.87 -32.44 12.81
C ASN A 342 -12.08 -31.74 14.17
N VAL A 343 -13.14 -30.93 14.31
CA VAL A 343 -13.51 -30.28 15.58
C VAL A 343 -14.57 -31.05 16.36
N GLY A 344 -14.88 -32.28 15.95
CA GLY A 344 -15.84 -33.16 16.64
C GLY A 344 -17.32 -32.88 16.36
N LEU A 345 -17.64 -32.11 15.31
CA LEU A 345 -19.02 -31.81 14.90
C LEU A 345 -19.55 -32.74 13.80
N ALA A 346 -18.83 -33.81 13.45
CA ALA A 346 -19.24 -34.78 12.43
C ALA A 346 -20.63 -35.37 12.72
N ASP A 347 -20.89 -35.71 13.98
CA ASP A 347 -22.12 -36.41 14.36
C ASP A 347 -23.38 -35.52 14.29
N PHE A 348 -23.21 -34.21 14.11
CA PHE A 348 -24.28 -33.26 13.85
C PHE A 348 -24.47 -32.96 12.35
N CYS A 349 -23.64 -33.56 11.49
CA CYS A 349 -23.67 -33.35 10.06
C CYS A 349 -24.38 -34.50 9.34
N LEU A 350 -25.43 -34.20 8.57
CA LEU A 350 -26.05 -35.15 7.67
C LEU A 350 -25.59 -34.88 6.23
N THR A 351 -24.64 -35.68 5.73
CA THR A 351 -24.15 -35.54 4.35
C THR A 351 -25.08 -36.25 3.36
N LEU A 352 -25.88 -35.49 2.61
CA LEU A 352 -26.84 -36.02 1.64
C LEU A 352 -26.23 -36.34 0.26
N HIS A 353 -24.90 -36.50 0.15
CA HIS A 353 -24.24 -36.75 -1.13
C HIS A 353 -24.29 -38.24 -1.48
N SER A 354 -25.24 -38.56 -2.35
CA SER A 354 -25.51 -39.89 -2.92
C SER A 354 -24.33 -40.36 -3.79
N HIS A 355 -23.42 -41.14 -3.19
CA HIS A 355 -22.64 -42.20 -3.86
C HIS A 355 -22.01 -43.21 -2.87
N LYS A 356 -22.02 -42.90 -1.56
CA LYS A 356 -21.49 -43.76 -0.49
C LYS A 356 -22.44 -44.03 0.66
N ALA A 357 -23.55 -43.31 0.78
CA ALA A 357 -24.47 -43.50 1.88
C ALA A 357 -25.49 -44.58 1.46
N LYS A 358 -25.21 -45.85 1.79
CA LYS A 358 -26.29 -46.85 1.75
C LYS A 358 -27.42 -46.29 2.62
N LYS A 359 -28.69 -46.52 2.27
CA LYS A 359 -29.83 -46.17 3.15
C LYS A 359 -29.58 -46.62 4.60
N LYS A 360 -28.91 -47.77 4.75
CA LYS A 360 -28.40 -48.30 6.03
C LYS A 360 -27.40 -47.39 6.75
N ASP A 361 -26.46 -46.79 6.03
CA ASP A 361 -25.46 -45.88 6.59
C ASP A 361 -26.12 -44.56 7.04
N ILE A 362 -27.04 -44.01 6.25
CA ILE A 362 -27.83 -42.81 6.64
C ILE A 362 -28.63 -43.09 7.91
N LEU A 363 -29.32 -44.23 7.97
CA LEU A 363 -30.07 -44.63 9.15
C LEU A 363 -29.16 -44.86 10.36
N ARG A 364 -27.94 -45.35 10.14
CA ARG A 364 -26.93 -45.52 11.19
C ARG A 364 -26.42 -44.17 11.69
N ASP A 365 -26.14 -43.22 10.80
CA ASP A 365 -25.69 -41.87 11.16
C ASP A 365 -26.78 -41.14 11.95
N LEU A 366 -28.03 -41.21 11.50
CA LEU A 366 -29.19 -40.68 12.25
C LEU A 366 -29.34 -41.33 13.63
N ALA A 367 -29.21 -42.66 13.72
CA ALA A 367 -29.28 -43.37 14.98
C ALA A 367 -28.13 -42.96 15.92
N ASN A 368 -26.91 -42.76 15.39
CA ASN A 368 -25.79 -42.25 16.17
C ASN A 368 -26.09 -40.85 16.69
N SER A 369 -26.54 -39.92 15.83
CA SER A 369 -26.87 -38.54 16.22
C SER A 369 -27.93 -38.45 17.32
N ILE A 370 -28.97 -39.30 17.26
CA ILE A 370 -30.04 -39.34 18.27
C ILE A 370 -29.54 -39.88 19.62
N ASN A 371 -28.56 -40.79 19.60
CA ASN A 371 -28.01 -41.42 20.80
C ASN A 371 -26.86 -40.63 21.44
N ILE A 372 -26.52 -39.44 20.95
CA ILE A 372 -25.52 -38.58 21.56
C ILE A 372 -26.08 -38.00 22.85
N ASP A 373 -25.45 -38.36 23.97
CA ASP A 373 -25.75 -37.75 25.26
C ASP A 373 -25.38 -36.26 25.24
N HIS A 374 -26.24 -35.42 25.83
CA HIS A 374 -25.93 -34.02 26.05
C HIS A 374 -24.77 -33.91 27.06
N THR A 375 -23.55 -33.76 26.56
CA THR A 375 -22.36 -33.57 27.39
C THR A 375 -22.49 -32.26 28.15
N ARG A 376 -22.43 -32.32 29.49
CA ARG A 376 -22.27 -31.10 30.30
C ARG A 376 -20.89 -30.51 30.03
N VAL A 377 -20.85 -29.21 29.78
CA VAL A 377 -19.60 -28.44 29.76
C VAL A 377 -18.91 -28.62 31.11
N ARG A 378 -17.63 -29.00 31.10
CA ARG A 378 -16.84 -29.16 32.34
C ARG A 378 -16.61 -27.79 32.98
N ASP A 379 -16.68 -27.71 34.31
CA ASP A 379 -16.43 -26.45 35.04
C ASP A 379 -15.03 -25.86 34.75
N GLU A 380 -14.05 -26.73 34.46
CA GLU A 380 -12.70 -26.34 34.02
C GLU A 380 -12.73 -25.52 32.72
N ALA A 381 -13.58 -25.87 31.76
CA ALA A 381 -13.70 -25.16 30.50
C ALA A 381 -14.31 -23.77 30.69
N LEU A 382 -15.31 -23.64 31.57
CA LEU A 382 -15.89 -22.34 31.95
C LEU A 382 -14.82 -21.44 32.60
N THR A 383 -14.02 -22.02 33.50
CA THR A 383 -12.92 -21.28 34.16
C THR A 383 -11.86 -20.81 33.15
N GLN A 384 -11.57 -21.61 32.11
CA GLN A 384 -10.65 -21.20 31.04
C GLN A 384 -11.20 -20.04 30.20
N LEU A 385 -12.51 -20.01 29.94
CA LEU A 385 -13.15 -18.89 29.22
C LEU A 385 -13.10 -17.60 30.04
N ASP A 386 -13.33 -17.67 31.35
CA ASP A 386 -13.18 -16.51 32.25
C ASP A 386 -11.73 -15.99 32.27
N LEU A 387 -10.74 -16.89 32.30
CA LEU A 387 -9.34 -16.54 32.21
C LEU A 387 -9.02 -15.87 30.86
N LEU A 388 -9.60 -16.38 29.78
CA LEU A 388 -9.41 -15.83 28.43
C LEU A 388 -9.99 -14.42 28.32
N GLU A 389 -11.17 -14.17 28.90
CA GLU A 389 -11.76 -12.83 28.96
C GLU A 389 -10.85 -11.84 29.72
N ARG A 390 -10.31 -12.24 30.87
CA ARG A 390 -9.35 -11.42 31.63
C ARG A 390 -8.08 -11.10 30.84
N LYS A 391 -7.53 -12.10 30.13
CA LYS A 391 -6.34 -11.91 29.29
C LYS A 391 -6.61 -10.99 28.10
N ARG A 392 -7.76 -11.15 27.42
CA ARG A 392 -8.21 -10.25 26.35
C ARG A 392 -8.30 -8.81 26.86
N ASN A 393 -8.95 -8.59 28.00
CA ASN A 393 -9.08 -7.26 28.60
C ASN A 393 -7.72 -6.64 28.95
N LEU A 394 -6.77 -7.44 29.46
CA LEU A 394 -5.41 -6.96 29.75
C LEU A 394 -4.67 -6.54 28.49
N LEU A 395 -4.76 -7.32 27.41
CA LEU A 395 -4.13 -7.00 26.11
C LEU A 395 -4.75 -5.76 25.47
N ASN A 396 -6.09 -5.65 25.52
CA ASN A 396 -6.79 -4.49 24.98
C ASN A 396 -6.45 -3.23 25.76
N LYS A 397 -6.36 -3.32 27.10
CA LYS A 397 -5.90 -2.21 27.92
C LYS A 397 -4.47 -1.78 27.59
N TYR A 398 -3.55 -2.74 27.40
CA TYR A 398 -2.19 -2.43 26.98
C TYR A 398 -2.14 -1.73 25.62
N GLN A 399 -2.94 -2.20 24.65
CA GLN A 399 -3.06 -1.57 23.33
C GLN A 399 -3.62 -0.15 23.44
N GLU A 400 -4.67 0.07 24.23
CA GLU A 400 -5.20 1.41 24.51
C GLU A 400 -4.16 2.34 25.16
N GLU A 401 -3.45 1.87 26.18
CA GLU A 401 -2.40 2.63 26.88
C GLU A 401 -1.24 3.01 25.93
N LEU A 402 -0.83 2.10 25.04
CA LEU A 402 0.25 2.32 24.08
C LEU A 402 -0.08 3.42 23.04
N HIS A 403 -1.36 3.50 22.64
CA HIS A 403 -1.86 4.45 21.64
C HIS A 403 -2.44 5.74 22.24
N THR A 404 -2.67 5.78 23.55
CA THR A 404 -3.14 6.99 24.23
C THR A 404 -2.03 8.05 24.25
N PRO A 405 -2.29 9.28 23.76
CA PRO A 405 -1.34 10.39 23.88
C PRO A 405 -1.07 10.71 25.36
N THR A 406 0.20 10.82 25.74
CA THR A 406 0.61 11.13 27.12
C THR A 406 1.66 12.25 27.13
N SER A 407 1.97 12.80 28.32
CA SER A 407 2.96 13.87 28.57
C SER A 407 2.65 15.25 27.95
N GLY A 408 3.52 16.23 28.19
CA GLY A 408 3.43 17.57 27.56
C GLY A 408 3.54 17.56 26.03
N LEU A 409 4.10 16.50 25.43
CA LEU A 409 4.25 16.36 23.97
C LEU A 409 2.94 15.97 23.27
N ASN A 410 1.93 15.45 23.99
CA ASN A 410 0.68 14.95 23.41
C ASN A 410 0.90 13.92 22.27
N VAL A 411 1.85 13.00 22.48
CA VAL A 411 2.19 11.93 21.53
C VAL A 411 2.06 10.58 22.25
N SER A 412 1.63 9.54 21.53
CA SER A 412 1.54 8.19 22.07
C SER A 412 2.91 7.52 22.19
N ILE A 413 3.05 6.56 23.11
CA ILE A 413 4.27 5.77 23.27
C ILE A 413 4.58 5.01 21.96
N TYR A 414 3.56 4.47 21.30
CA TYR A 414 3.70 3.84 19.98
C TYR A 414 4.43 4.75 18.97
N SER A 415 3.97 5.99 18.85
CA SER A 415 4.55 6.96 17.92
C SER A 415 5.98 7.37 18.31
N ILE A 416 6.28 7.47 19.61
CA ILE A 416 7.63 7.80 20.10
C ILE A 416 8.60 6.65 19.81
N ASN A 417 8.23 5.40 20.14
CA ASN A 417 9.05 4.23 19.86
C ASN A 417 9.31 4.08 18.35
N GLY A 418 8.30 4.35 17.50
CA GLY A 418 8.47 4.37 16.06
C GLY A 418 9.41 5.48 15.55
N LYS A 419 9.49 6.62 16.25
CA LYS A 419 10.49 7.67 15.94
C LYS A 419 11.89 7.27 16.39
N LEU A 420 12.03 6.73 17.61
CA LEU A 420 13.32 6.29 18.15
C LEU A 420 13.95 5.15 17.34
N ALA A 421 13.14 4.19 16.87
CA ALA A 421 13.62 3.10 16.02
C ALA A 421 14.27 3.57 14.71
N LYS A 422 13.86 4.74 14.18
CA LYS A 422 14.49 5.34 12.99
C LYS A 422 15.87 5.95 13.25
N LEU A 423 16.22 6.13 14.53
CA LEU A 423 17.45 6.80 14.96
C LEU A 423 18.51 5.81 15.48
N GLU A 424 18.33 4.50 15.27
CA GLU A 424 19.21 3.44 15.81
C GLU A 424 20.69 3.59 15.42
N ASN A 425 20.97 4.12 14.22
CA ASN A 425 22.33 4.32 13.73
C ASN A 425 22.91 5.71 14.04
N VAL A 426 22.20 6.55 14.80
CA VAL A 426 22.65 7.89 15.17
C VAL A 426 23.50 7.79 16.44
N PRO A 427 24.67 8.47 16.51
CA PRO A 427 25.49 8.45 17.72
C PRO A 427 24.76 9.02 18.94
N ASP A 428 24.76 8.29 20.05
CA ASP A 428 24.20 8.76 21.31
C ASP A 428 25.09 9.85 21.91
N VAL A 429 24.51 11.04 22.09
CA VAL A 429 25.16 12.15 22.80
C VAL A 429 24.52 12.26 24.18
N VAL A 430 25.28 11.93 25.21
CA VAL A 430 24.80 11.96 26.60
C VAL A 430 24.96 13.38 27.16
N PHE A 431 23.84 14.04 27.42
CA PHE A 431 23.79 15.32 28.14
C PHE A 431 22.52 15.42 28.99
N SER A 432 22.56 16.24 30.04
CA SER A 432 21.42 16.45 30.93
C SER A 432 20.43 17.46 30.35
N ILE A 433 19.16 17.08 30.27
CA ILE A 433 18.05 17.97 29.91
C ILE A 433 17.17 18.15 31.15
N SER A 434 16.93 19.40 31.57
CA SER A 434 16.00 19.68 32.67
C SER A 434 14.54 19.64 32.21
N ASP A 435 13.66 19.28 33.14
CA ASP A 435 12.20 19.43 33.03
C ASP A 435 11.52 18.65 31.88
N VAL A 436 12.06 17.48 31.53
CA VAL A 436 11.63 16.63 30.40
C VAL A 436 10.11 16.38 30.40
N ASP A 437 9.51 16.12 31.58
CA ASP A 437 8.07 15.82 31.70
C ASP A 437 7.16 16.98 31.29
N THR A 438 7.67 18.22 31.34
CA THR A 438 6.92 19.44 31.01
C THR A 438 7.17 19.95 29.59
N VAL A 439 8.08 19.32 28.85
CA VAL A 439 8.43 19.73 27.48
C VAL A 439 7.23 19.50 26.57
N THR A 440 6.76 20.57 25.94
CA THR A 440 5.73 20.51 24.90
C THR A 440 6.37 20.36 23.52
N THR A 441 5.55 20.01 22.54
CA THR A 441 5.99 19.87 21.13
C THR A 441 6.62 21.16 20.61
N ASP A 442 6.11 22.32 21.04
CA ASP A 442 6.64 23.63 20.65
C ASP A 442 8.06 23.86 21.20
N ILE A 443 8.26 23.58 22.50
CA ILE A 443 9.58 23.70 23.15
C ILE A 443 10.57 22.71 22.53
N LEU A 444 10.13 21.49 22.21
CA LEU A 444 10.97 20.51 21.54
C LEU A 444 11.38 20.98 20.14
N ASN A 445 10.45 21.51 19.36
CA ASN A 445 10.73 22.05 18.03
C ASN A 445 11.66 23.27 18.09
N GLU A 446 11.49 24.14 19.08
CA GLU A 446 12.40 25.25 19.34
C GLU A 446 13.82 24.75 19.61
N ARG A 447 13.98 23.74 20.49
CA ARG A 447 15.28 23.12 20.78
C ARG A 447 15.92 22.50 19.53
N ILE A 448 15.14 21.78 18.72
CA ILE A 448 15.60 21.20 17.44
C ILE A 448 16.04 22.32 16.48
N TYR A 449 15.27 23.40 16.38
CA TYR A 449 15.61 24.55 15.57
C TYR A 449 16.94 25.17 16.00
N LEU A 450 17.13 25.43 17.31
CA LEU A 450 18.37 25.99 17.85
C LEU A 450 19.58 25.08 17.61
N LEU A 451 19.44 23.76 17.77
CA LEU A 451 20.50 22.79 17.46
C LEU A 451 20.86 22.78 15.97
N ASN A 452 19.86 22.88 15.10
CA ASN A 452 20.08 22.98 13.66
C ASN A 452 20.78 24.30 13.29
N GLU A 453 20.39 25.43 13.87
CA GLU A 453 21.07 26.71 13.67
C GLU A 453 22.50 26.68 14.18
N LEU A 454 22.76 26.05 15.32
CA LEU A 454 24.11 25.86 15.84
C LEU A 454 24.98 25.04 14.86
N SER A 455 24.47 23.91 14.37
CA SER A 455 25.14 23.07 13.36
C SER A 455 25.50 23.86 12.09
N LYS A 456 24.53 24.62 11.54
CA LYS A 456 24.75 25.48 10.37
C LYS A 456 25.78 26.58 10.64
N THR A 457 25.80 27.12 11.85
CA THR A 457 26.68 28.23 12.22
C THR A 457 28.12 27.75 12.44
N ILE A 458 28.31 26.59 13.08
CA ILE A 458 29.63 25.97 13.27
C ILE A 458 30.25 25.66 11.90
N GLY A 459 29.49 25.10 10.95
CA GLY A 459 30.00 24.78 9.61
C GLY A 459 30.40 25.97 8.74
N LYS A 460 29.96 27.20 9.08
CA LYS A 460 30.27 28.43 8.33
C LYS A 460 31.47 29.21 8.88
N ARG A 461 32.07 28.76 10.00
CA ARG A 461 33.22 29.44 10.59
C ARG A 461 34.50 28.95 9.90
N SER A 462 35.27 29.88 9.33
CA SER A 462 36.60 29.63 8.75
C SER A 462 37.69 29.43 9.80
N GLU A 463 37.41 29.76 11.06
CA GLU A 463 38.31 29.68 12.20
C GLU A 463 37.70 28.78 13.29
N ASP A 464 38.56 28.16 14.10
CA ASP A 464 38.16 27.35 15.24
C ASP A 464 37.29 28.18 16.20
N TYR A 465 36.28 27.59 16.83
CA TYR A 465 35.34 28.33 17.68
C TYR A 465 36.09 29.10 18.78
N SER A 466 37.12 28.47 19.35
CA SER A 466 37.98 29.02 20.40
C SER A 466 38.90 30.16 19.95
N SER A 467 39.16 30.31 18.65
CA SER A 467 40.01 31.39 18.11
C SER A 467 39.22 32.58 17.56
N ASN A 468 37.88 32.52 17.61
CA ASN A 468 37.03 33.57 17.07
C ASN A 468 37.20 34.89 17.86
N VAL A 469 37.42 36.01 17.16
CA VAL A 469 37.55 37.35 17.76
C VAL A 469 36.33 37.82 18.58
N TRP A 470 35.18 37.18 18.41
CA TRP A 470 33.96 37.40 19.17
C TRP A 470 33.67 36.29 20.21
N HIS A 471 34.64 35.41 20.48
CA HIS A 471 34.54 34.42 21.56
C HIS A 471 34.24 35.12 22.90
N ASP A 472 33.38 34.52 23.72
CA ASP A 472 32.85 35.09 24.97
C ASP A 472 32.11 36.43 24.85
N SER A 473 31.70 36.83 23.64
CA SER A 473 30.84 38.01 23.46
C SER A 473 29.54 37.84 24.25
N SER A 474 29.24 38.82 25.11
CA SER A 474 27.99 38.89 25.87
C SER A 474 26.81 39.41 25.04
N VAL A 475 27.03 39.72 23.77
CA VAL A 475 26.02 40.23 22.84
C VAL A 475 25.10 39.08 22.41
N LYS A 476 23.89 39.05 22.98
CA LYS A 476 22.87 38.03 22.68
C LYS A 476 22.31 38.12 21.26
N PHE A 477 22.22 39.33 20.70
CA PHE A 477 21.73 39.57 19.35
C PHE A 477 22.44 40.76 18.73
N LEU A 478 22.83 40.65 17.46
CA LEU A 478 23.40 41.74 16.69
C LEU A 478 22.26 42.53 16.03
N SER A 479 21.81 43.61 16.66
CA SER A 479 20.83 44.50 16.03
C SER A 479 21.48 45.31 14.91
N ASN A 480 20.68 45.75 13.93
CA ASN A 480 21.19 46.64 12.89
C ASN A 480 21.74 47.97 13.46
N ALA A 481 21.15 48.47 14.55
CA ALA A 481 21.66 49.64 15.25
C ALA A 481 23.04 49.37 15.84
N LEU A 482 23.21 48.24 16.55
CA LEU A 482 24.51 47.84 17.11
C LEU A 482 25.53 47.57 16.01
N ARG A 483 25.12 46.98 14.89
CA ARG A 483 26.00 46.73 13.74
C ARG A 483 26.47 48.03 13.10
N GLN A 484 25.57 48.99 12.88
CA GLN A 484 25.94 50.32 12.37
C GLN A 484 26.81 51.09 13.35
N GLU A 485 26.55 50.95 14.65
CA GLU A 485 27.37 51.55 15.70
C GLU A 485 28.78 50.92 15.71
N ILE A 486 28.89 49.60 15.63
CA ILE A 486 30.17 48.89 15.50
C ILE A 486 30.88 49.33 14.22
N ASP A 487 30.22 49.31 13.06
CA ASP A 487 30.83 49.70 11.78
C ASP A 487 31.28 51.17 11.81
N SER A 488 30.45 52.08 12.34
CA SER A 488 30.80 53.49 12.50
C SER A 488 31.99 53.66 13.43
N ASN A 489 31.95 53.06 14.62
CA ASN A 489 33.02 53.16 15.61
C ASN A 489 34.32 52.53 15.11
N VAL A 490 34.26 51.39 14.42
CA VAL A 490 35.44 50.73 13.83
C VAL A 490 35.98 51.55 12.66
N THR A 491 35.12 52.11 11.80
CA THR A 491 35.54 52.96 10.67
C THR A 491 36.21 54.25 11.15
N ILE A 492 35.78 54.79 12.30
CA ILE A 492 36.43 55.95 12.95
C ILE A 492 37.71 55.52 13.68
N ALA A 493 37.68 54.41 14.41
CA ALA A 493 38.79 53.95 15.24
C ALA A 493 39.98 53.46 14.41
N ILE A 494 39.78 52.77 13.29
CA ILE A 494 40.88 52.27 12.44
C ILE A 494 41.84 53.39 11.99
N PRO A 495 41.39 54.49 11.36
CA PRO A 495 42.30 55.56 10.95
C PRO A 495 42.93 56.27 12.14
N LEU A 496 42.19 56.48 13.25
CA LEU A 496 42.74 57.07 14.47
C LEU A 496 43.83 56.18 15.09
N MET A 497 43.65 54.86 15.10
CA MET A 497 44.63 53.90 15.59
C MET A 497 45.87 53.86 14.70
N LYS A 498 45.71 54.00 13.38
CA LYS A 498 46.84 54.15 12.46
C LYS A 498 47.61 55.44 12.70
N GLU A 499 46.92 56.56 12.85
CA GLU A 499 47.54 57.85 13.16
C GLU A 499 48.25 57.81 14.51
N LEU A 500 47.63 57.22 15.54
CA LEU A 500 48.23 57.00 16.85
C LEU A 500 49.49 56.14 16.76
N ALA A 501 49.46 55.05 15.98
CA ALA A 501 50.61 54.18 15.77
C ALA A 501 51.76 54.90 15.03
N GLU A 502 51.45 55.70 14.02
CA GLU A 502 52.43 56.52 13.29
C GLU A 502 53.06 57.58 14.22
N GLN A 503 52.26 58.27 15.02
CA GLN A 503 52.74 59.25 16.00
C GLN A 503 53.57 58.59 17.10
N HIS A 504 53.13 57.43 17.62
CA HIS A 504 53.88 56.66 18.61
C HIS A 504 55.27 56.30 18.06
N SER A 505 55.33 55.74 16.85
CA SER A 505 56.60 55.38 16.19
C SER A 505 57.49 56.62 15.92
N LEU A 506 56.90 57.73 15.48
CA LEU A 506 57.62 58.99 15.25
C LEU A 506 58.21 59.57 16.55
N ILE A 507 57.47 59.50 17.66
CA ILE A 507 57.94 60.02 18.95
C ILE A 507 59.03 59.12 19.53
N CYS A 508 58.82 57.81 19.52
CA CYS A 508 59.81 56.82 19.97
C CYS A 508 61.12 56.96 19.19
N SER A 509 61.06 57.14 17.87
CA SER A 509 62.25 57.36 17.04
C SER A 509 62.94 58.72 17.29
N LYS A 510 62.18 59.81 17.50
CA LYS A 510 62.76 61.14 17.80
C LYS A 510 63.43 61.21 19.17
N LEU A 511 62.89 60.52 20.18
CA LEU A 511 63.41 60.53 21.54
C LEU A 511 64.41 59.39 21.81
N GLY A 512 64.53 58.43 20.89
CA GLY A 512 65.41 57.26 21.04
C GLY A 512 64.95 56.28 22.11
N ILE A 513 63.64 56.23 22.39
CA ILE A 513 63.03 55.38 23.43
C ILE A 513 62.29 54.22 22.76
N ASN A 514 62.33 53.04 23.37
CA ASN A 514 61.69 51.84 22.81
C ASN A 514 60.49 51.41 23.70
N PHE A 515 59.28 51.61 23.20
CA PHE A 515 58.03 51.14 23.82
C PHE A 515 57.27 50.23 22.86
N GLU A 516 56.53 49.27 23.42
CA GLU A 516 55.71 48.35 22.64
C GLU A 516 54.50 49.08 22.05
N LEU A 517 54.22 48.83 20.75
CA LEU A 517 53.14 49.45 20.01
C LEU A 517 51.78 48.87 20.42
N SER A 518 51.30 49.26 21.60
CA SER A 518 49.99 48.91 22.14
C SER A 518 49.31 50.12 22.76
N LEU A 519 48.00 50.03 23.04
CA LEU A 519 47.27 51.11 23.73
C LEU A 519 47.86 51.38 25.12
N ILE A 520 48.19 50.33 25.87
CA ILE A 520 48.82 50.43 27.19
C ILE A 520 50.23 51.03 27.06
N GLY A 521 51.01 50.59 26.07
CA GLY A 521 52.33 51.14 25.79
C GLY A 521 52.28 52.62 25.41
N THR A 522 51.24 53.05 24.69
CA THR A 522 51.03 54.45 24.31
C THR A 522 50.62 55.31 25.50
N ASP A 523 49.77 54.80 26.40
CA ASP A 523 49.38 55.53 27.61
C ASP A 523 50.57 55.76 28.56
N ASN A 524 51.45 54.76 28.67
CA ASN A 524 52.73 54.88 29.38
C ASN A 524 53.64 55.94 28.73
N LEU A 525 53.75 55.93 27.39
CA LEU A 525 54.53 56.94 26.65
C LEU A 525 53.99 58.35 26.90
N VAL A 526 52.67 58.55 26.81
CA VAL A 526 52.01 59.84 27.08
C VAL A 526 52.30 60.31 28.51
N SER A 527 52.24 59.40 29.48
CA SER A 527 52.55 59.71 30.88
C SER A 527 53.98 60.22 31.04
N ILE A 528 54.96 59.57 30.41
CA ILE A 528 56.37 60.01 30.43
C ILE A 528 56.55 61.35 29.71
N LEU A 529 55.93 61.53 28.54
CA LEU A 529 55.99 62.80 27.81
C LEU A 529 55.38 63.95 28.62
N SER A 530 54.27 63.69 29.32
CA SER A 530 53.62 64.69 30.18
C SER A 530 54.48 65.07 31.38
N PHE A 531 55.28 64.13 31.89
CA PHE A 531 56.28 64.40 32.93
C PHE A 531 57.45 65.21 32.36
N ALA A 532 58.00 64.80 31.21
CA ALA A 532 59.08 65.50 30.54
C ALA A 532 58.69 66.96 30.19
N ALA A 533 57.45 67.19 29.76
CA ALA A 533 56.92 68.51 29.45
C ALA A 533 56.82 69.46 30.67
N LYS A 534 56.77 68.91 31.89
CA LYS A 534 56.75 69.68 33.15
C LYS A 534 58.14 69.97 33.70
N SER A 535 59.20 69.41 33.10
CA SER A 535 60.56 69.67 33.54
C SER A 535 60.95 71.13 33.21
N PRO A 536 61.37 71.95 34.18
CA PRO A 536 62.01 73.22 33.87
C PRO A 536 63.29 72.94 33.07
N SER A 537 63.76 73.91 32.28
CA SER A 537 65.03 73.80 31.56
C SER A 537 66.19 73.66 32.56
N ILE A 538 66.61 72.43 32.83
CA ILE A 538 67.66 72.12 33.80
C ILE A 538 69.01 72.15 33.08
N PRO A 539 70.03 72.88 33.58
CA PRO A 539 71.38 72.78 33.06
C PRO A 539 71.90 71.35 33.13
N ILE A 540 72.49 70.84 32.05
CA ILE A 540 73.04 69.48 31.95
C ILE A 540 74.03 69.17 33.09
N GLU A 541 74.73 70.19 33.58
CA GLU A 541 75.68 70.06 34.69
C GLU A 541 75.03 69.57 36.00
N TRP A 542 73.72 69.78 36.20
CA TRP A 542 72.99 69.30 37.40
C TRP A 542 72.66 67.81 37.35
N ILE A 543 72.64 67.23 36.14
CA ILE A 543 72.32 65.81 35.93
C ILE A 543 73.60 64.96 35.94
N ILE A 544 74.74 65.55 35.53
CA ILE A 544 76.01 64.83 35.35
C ILE A 544 77.02 65.10 36.49
N GLY A 545 76.91 66.22 37.22
CA GLY A 545 77.86 66.59 38.27
C GLY A 545 77.51 66.05 39.65
N GLU A 546 78.51 65.54 40.38
CA GLU A 546 78.35 65.14 41.78
C GLU A 546 78.23 66.36 42.70
N ASN A 547 77.14 66.38 43.45
CA ASN A 547 76.87 67.17 44.67
C ASN A 547 76.02 68.46 44.51
N ILE A 548 74.72 68.22 44.31
CA ILE A 548 73.62 69.22 44.33
C ILE A 548 73.59 70.03 45.64
N ASP A 549 74.06 69.49 46.76
CA ASP A 549 74.02 70.18 48.05
C ASP A 549 74.88 71.46 48.07
N VAL A 550 75.97 71.50 47.30
CA VAL A 550 76.84 72.69 47.19
C VAL A 550 76.16 73.83 46.42
N LEU A 551 75.30 73.49 45.46
CA LEU A 551 74.54 74.48 44.67
C LEU A 551 73.38 75.05 45.46
N ILE A 552 72.72 74.22 46.28
CA ILE A 552 71.67 74.66 47.21
C ILE A 552 72.24 75.63 48.25
N ASP A 553 73.44 75.36 48.76
CA ASP A 553 74.11 76.22 49.74
C ASP A 553 74.49 77.61 49.18
N LYS A 554 74.86 77.68 47.88
CA LYS A 554 75.06 78.96 47.16
C LYS A 554 73.75 79.70 46.90
N ALA A 555 72.67 78.99 46.57
CA ALA A 555 71.36 79.59 46.36
C ALA A 555 70.81 80.22 47.65
N HIS A 556 71.06 79.61 48.81
CA HIS A 556 70.72 80.19 50.11
C HIS A 556 71.50 81.48 50.40
N ARG A 557 72.80 81.57 50.05
CA ARG A 557 73.57 82.83 50.16
C ARG A 557 73.05 83.94 49.26
N TYR A 558 72.67 83.63 48.01
CA TYR A 558 72.09 84.63 47.11
C TYR A 558 70.73 85.15 47.57
N LYS A 559 69.95 84.31 48.27
CA LYS A 559 68.70 84.76 48.89
C LYS A 559 68.94 85.82 49.97
N GLU A 560 69.97 85.67 50.80
CA GLU A 560 70.35 86.68 51.80
C GLU A 560 70.80 88.01 51.15
N GLU A 561 71.52 87.96 50.03
CA GLU A 561 71.90 89.16 49.27
C GLU A 561 70.68 89.87 48.63
N VAL A 562 69.71 89.11 48.11
CA VAL A 562 68.47 89.68 47.55
C VAL A 562 67.59 90.29 48.65
N GLU A 563 67.53 89.70 49.84
CA GLU A 563 66.84 90.27 51.00
C GLU A 563 67.50 91.59 51.46
N GLN A 564 68.83 91.73 51.35
CA GLN A 564 69.52 93.02 51.52
C GLN A 564 69.16 94.07 50.45
N ILE A 565 68.99 93.67 49.18
CA ILE A 565 68.55 94.57 48.10
C ILE A 565 67.12 95.09 48.36
N VAL A 566 66.22 94.22 48.83
CA VAL A 566 64.84 94.60 49.19
C VAL A 566 64.82 95.55 50.39
N LYS A 567 65.69 95.32 51.38
CA LYS A 567 65.85 96.23 52.54
C LYS A 567 66.33 97.62 52.10
N THR A 568 67.31 97.67 51.20
CA THR A 568 67.83 98.92 50.60
C THR A 568 66.78 99.65 49.74
N LYS A 569 65.96 98.91 48.97
CA LYS A 569 64.84 99.47 48.19
C LYS A 569 63.74 100.08 49.06
N ASN A 570 63.48 99.48 50.23
CA ASN A 570 62.53 100.01 51.19
C ASN A 570 63.08 101.22 51.97
N GLU A 571 64.39 101.27 52.26
CA GLU A 571 65.06 102.48 52.75
C GLU A 571 64.99 103.63 51.74
N LEU A 572 65.12 103.35 50.42
CA LEU A 572 64.98 104.35 49.36
C LEU A 572 63.54 104.87 49.21
N LYS A 573 62.52 104.01 49.36
CA LYS A 573 61.10 104.42 49.43
C LYS A 573 60.75 105.29 50.65
N SER A 574 61.53 105.22 51.73
CA SER A 574 61.31 106.05 52.92
C SER A 574 61.85 107.49 52.80
N LYS A 575 62.63 107.78 51.73
CA LYS A 575 63.26 109.09 51.49
C LYS A 575 62.83 109.78 50.19
N PHE A 576 62.14 109.10 49.27
CA PHE A 576 61.66 109.65 47.99
C PHE A 576 60.25 109.13 47.63
N SER A 577 59.43 109.92 46.92
CA SER A 577 58.08 109.53 46.49
C SER A 577 58.11 108.60 45.26
N ASP A 578 57.10 107.71 45.15
CA ASP A 578 56.95 106.70 44.09
C ASP A 578 56.95 107.27 42.66
N SER A 579 56.85 108.59 42.49
CA SER A 579 56.99 109.31 41.21
C SER A 579 58.41 109.32 40.62
N PHE A 580 59.42 108.76 41.30
CA PHE A 580 60.80 108.67 40.79
C PHE A 580 61.03 107.50 39.80
N PHE A 581 60.13 106.51 39.73
CA PHE A 581 60.38 105.25 39.01
C PHE A 581 59.53 104.98 37.75
N ASP A 582 58.58 105.84 37.34
CA ASP A 582 57.62 105.55 36.25
C ASP A 582 57.42 106.68 35.20
N TYR A 583 58.37 106.89 34.30
CA TYR A 583 58.16 107.69 33.07
C TYR A 583 58.75 106.91 31.87
N ASP A 584 58.13 106.75 30.68
CA ASP A 584 57.09 107.49 29.92
C ASP A 584 56.25 106.47 29.08
N ALA A 585 54.92 106.39 29.00
CA ALA A 585 53.81 107.37 28.87
C ALA A 585 53.53 107.98 27.48
N VAL A 586 53.73 107.25 26.35
CA VAL A 586 53.26 107.78 25.03
C VAL A 586 52.38 106.88 24.13
N LYS A 587 52.46 105.54 24.07
CA LYS A 587 52.17 104.92 22.74
C LYS A 587 50.83 104.20 22.43
N HIS A 588 50.02 103.67 23.36
CA HIS A 588 49.07 102.59 22.95
C HIS A 588 47.62 102.58 23.45
N LYS A 589 47.05 103.71 23.90
CA LYS A 589 45.69 103.74 24.48
C LYS A 589 44.52 103.75 23.48
N GLU A 590 44.70 104.18 22.23
CA GLU A 590 43.54 104.58 21.39
C GLU A 590 42.82 103.46 20.61
N ASN A 591 43.35 102.24 20.49
CA ASN A 591 42.76 101.20 19.63
C ASN A 591 41.59 100.40 20.24
N LEU A 592 41.31 100.51 21.54
CA LEU A 592 40.39 99.60 22.25
C LEU A 592 38.92 100.03 22.25
N CYS A 593 38.58 101.23 21.79
CA CYS A 593 37.21 101.77 21.90
C CYS A 593 36.27 101.48 20.71
N SER A 594 36.74 100.90 19.59
CA SER A 594 35.93 100.72 18.36
C SER A 594 35.13 99.42 18.27
N LEU A 595 35.28 98.49 19.23
CA LEU A 595 34.69 97.14 19.21
C LEU A 595 33.32 97.00 19.89
N MET A 596 32.79 98.04 20.55
CA MET A 596 31.63 97.89 21.44
C MET A 596 30.27 98.33 20.89
N LEU A 597 30.16 98.88 19.67
CA LEU A 597 28.91 99.53 19.21
C LEU A 597 28.06 98.74 18.18
N GLN A 598 28.49 97.56 17.71
CA GLN A 598 27.83 96.89 16.57
C GLN A 598 26.94 95.68 16.90
N LEU A 599 26.86 95.21 18.15
CA LEU A 599 26.20 93.92 18.46
C LEU A 599 24.80 93.99 19.06
N GLN A 600 24.18 95.17 19.19
CA GLN A 600 23.00 95.34 20.05
C GLN A 600 21.66 95.69 19.38
N THR A 601 21.44 95.42 18.08
CA THR A 601 20.19 95.91 17.42
C THR A 601 19.35 94.99 16.53
N ARG A 602 19.62 93.69 16.31
CA ARG A 602 18.65 92.87 15.53
C ARG A 602 18.53 91.39 15.95
N ILE A 603 17.94 91.14 17.12
CA ILE A 603 17.28 89.85 17.41
C ILE A 603 15.82 90.13 17.80
N LYS A 604 14.90 89.87 16.87
CA LYS A 604 13.49 89.61 17.11
C LYS A 604 12.99 88.62 16.05
N GLY A 605 12.52 87.46 16.52
CA GLY A 605 11.52 86.64 15.84
C GLY A 605 12.03 85.39 15.13
N ASP A 606 11.78 84.24 15.75
CA ASP A 606 11.77 82.87 15.20
C ASP A 606 10.83 82.71 14.00
N ASP A 607 11.27 81.91 13.01
CA ASP A 607 10.58 80.67 12.56
C ASP A 607 11.35 80.04 11.39
N ASN A 608 12.00 78.88 11.61
CA ASN A 608 12.77 78.19 10.57
C ASN A 608 12.72 76.65 10.69
N TRP A 609 11.55 76.08 11.01
CA TRP A 609 11.37 74.62 11.12
C TRP A 609 11.33 73.90 9.76
N ILE A 610 10.73 74.53 8.73
CA ILE A 610 10.59 73.92 7.39
C ILE A 610 11.93 73.91 6.62
N SER A 611 12.80 74.90 6.82
CA SER A 611 14.09 75.00 6.13
C SER A 611 15.15 74.02 6.67
N GLN A 612 15.08 73.62 7.95
CA GLN A 612 16.03 72.68 8.55
C GLN A 612 15.77 71.22 8.16
N ASN A 613 14.55 70.85 7.73
CA ASN A 613 14.19 69.45 7.47
C ASN A 613 13.95 69.08 5.99
N ILE A 614 13.93 70.05 5.07
CA ILE A 614 13.79 69.78 3.62
C ILE A 614 14.90 68.86 3.08
N SER A 615 16.14 69.03 3.55
CA SER A 615 17.28 68.22 3.10
C SER A 615 17.25 66.77 3.64
N LYS A 616 16.51 66.51 4.71
CA LYS A 616 16.35 65.18 5.32
C LYS A 616 15.23 64.41 4.63
N ILE A 617 14.08 65.05 4.40
CA ILE A 617 12.94 64.47 3.66
C ILE A 617 13.32 64.18 2.20
N ASN A 618 14.07 65.08 1.55
CA ASN A 618 14.51 64.87 0.17
C ASN A 618 15.53 63.72 0.07
N ARG A 619 16.41 63.54 1.06
CA ARG A 619 17.34 62.39 1.12
C ARG A 619 16.62 61.06 1.35
N GLU A 620 15.61 61.03 2.21
CA GLU A 620 14.82 59.82 2.47
C GLU A 620 13.96 59.43 1.23
N LEU A 621 13.35 60.38 0.54
CA LEU A 621 12.61 60.12 -0.70
C LEU A 621 13.51 59.66 -1.86
N ILE A 622 14.71 60.23 -2.01
CA ILE A 622 15.69 59.79 -3.02
C ILE A 622 16.20 58.38 -2.71
N SER A 623 16.44 58.06 -1.43
CA SER A 623 16.86 56.71 -1.01
C SER A 623 15.80 55.65 -1.30
N ILE A 624 14.52 55.94 -1.02
CA ILE A 624 13.42 55.01 -1.31
C ILE A 624 13.22 54.85 -2.83
N THR A 625 13.31 55.94 -3.59
CA THR A 625 13.17 55.89 -5.05
C THR A 625 14.31 55.10 -5.71
N ASN A 626 15.55 55.27 -5.23
CA ASN A 626 16.70 54.52 -5.72
C ASN A 626 16.63 53.03 -5.34
N GLY A 627 16.14 52.70 -4.13
CA GLY A 627 15.92 51.32 -3.70
C GLY A 627 14.88 50.59 -4.56
N ILE A 628 13.75 51.26 -4.84
CA ILE A 628 12.70 50.70 -5.72
C ILE A 628 13.24 50.50 -7.15
N ASN A 629 13.97 51.47 -7.71
CA ASN A 629 14.54 51.35 -9.05
C ASN A 629 15.57 50.21 -9.16
N SER A 630 16.43 50.03 -8.15
CA SER A 630 17.38 48.91 -8.09
C SER A 630 16.66 47.56 -8.10
N LEU A 631 15.56 47.45 -7.34
CA LEU A 631 14.77 46.23 -7.23
C LEU A 631 14.07 45.88 -8.55
N PHE A 632 13.58 46.88 -9.30
CA PHE A 632 13.06 46.68 -10.66
C PHE A 632 14.12 46.24 -11.66
N GLU A 633 15.35 46.78 -11.60
CA GLU A 633 16.44 46.39 -12.50
C GLU A 633 16.96 44.97 -12.21
N GLU A 634 17.07 44.58 -10.94
CA GLU A 634 17.40 43.20 -10.55
C GLU A 634 16.30 42.21 -10.99
N ALA A 635 15.03 42.55 -10.75
CA ALA A 635 13.92 41.71 -11.18
C ALA A 635 13.85 41.57 -12.71
N LYS A 636 14.14 42.64 -13.48
CA LYS A 636 14.25 42.58 -14.95
C LYS A 636 15.38 41.66 -15.41
N SER A 637 16.54 41.72 -14.76
CA SER A 637 17.69 40.88 -15.10
C SER A 637 17.38 39.40 -14.90
N ILE A 638 16.72 39.04 -13.80
CA ILE A 638 16.33 37.67 -13.49
C ILE A 638 15.17 37.21 -14.38
N ALA A 639 14.17 38.07 -14.62
CA ALA A 639 13.06 37.78 -15.52
C ALA A 639 13.55 37.46 -16.94
N PHE A 640 14.56 38.18 -17.44
CA PHE A 640 15.20 37.93 -18.72
C PHE A 640 15.89 36.56 -18.77
N LYS A 641 16.65 36.20 -17.72
CA LYS A 641 17.33 34.89 -17.63
C LYS A 641 16.34 33.72 -17.53
N LEU A 642 15.21 33.93 -16.85
CA LEU A 642 14.14 32.93 -16.70
C LEU A 642 13.16 32.89 -17.88
N GLY A 643 13.25 33.83 -18.82
CA GLY A 643 12.35 33.90 -19.98
C GLY A 643 10.90 34.23 -19.61
N ILE A 644 10.67 35.00 -18.54
CA ILE A 644 9.35 35.45 -18.07
C ILE A 644 9.20 36.97 -18.21
N PRO A 645 7.97 37.50 -18.34
CA PRO A 645 7.76 38.93 -18.50
C PRO A 645 8.28 39.72 -17.29
N ALA A 646 9.07 40.77 -17.55
CA ALA A 646 9.63 41.60 -16.50
C ALA A 646 8.53 42.36 -15.74
N PRO A 647 8.57 42.39 -14.40
CA PRO A 647 7.60 43.13 -13.62
C PRO A 647 7.83 44.64 -13.78
N ASN A 648 6.76 45.39 -14.07
CA ASN A 648 6.80 46.84 -14.31
C ASN A 648 5.96 47.64 -13.30
N THR A 649 5.37 46.95 -12.32
CA THR A 649 4.58 47.53 -11.22
C THR A 649 4.93 46.85 -9.89
N ILE A 650 4.72 47.52 -8.77
CA ILE A 650 5.02 46.97 -7.43
C ILE A 650 4.22 45.69 -7.16
N ALA A 651 2.94 45.64 -7.59
CA ALA A 651 2.13 44.43 -7.50
C ALA A 651 2.70 43.25 -8.31
N GLN A 652 3.26 43.51 -9.50
CA GLN A 652 3.93 42.49 -10.31
C GLN A 652 5.26 42.02 -9.68
N ILE A 653 5.97 42.90 -8.97
CA ILE A 653 7.17 42.52 -8.21
C ILE A 653 6.83 41.54 -7.08
N ILE A 654 5.72 41.77 -6.38
CA ILE A 654 5.28 40.87 -5.30
C ILE A 654 4.95 39.47 -5.86
N LEU A 655 4.23 39.40 -7.00
CA LEU A 655 3.93 38.13 -7.69
C LEU A 655 5.19 37.47 -8.27
N PHE A 656 6.14 38.27 -8.77
CA PHE A 656 7.43 37.79 -9.27
C PHE A 656 8.25 37.18 -8.13
N PHE A 657 8.26 37.81 -6.96
CA PHE A 657 8.93 37.29 -5.77
C PHE A 657 8.34 35.93 -5.33
N GLN A 658 7.01 35.79 -5.28
CA GLN A 658 6.37 34.49 -5.00
C GLN A 658 6.79 33.41 -6.00
N SER A 659 6.91 33.77 -7.29
CA SER A 659 7.34 32.85 -8.33
C SER A 659 8.82 32.46 -8.20
N VAL A 660 9.71 33.41 -7.86
CA VAL A 660 11.14 33.17 -7.63
C VAL A 660 11.38 32.33 -6.38
N GLN A 661 10.57 32.51 -5.34
CA GLN A 661 10.58 31.68 -4.13
C GLN A 661 10.16 30.24 -4.44
N ALA A 662 9.07 30.04 -5.20
CA ALA A 662 8.64 28.72 -5.63
C ALA A 662 9.69 28.01 -6.51
N LEU A 663 10.41 28.74 -7.37
CA LEU A 663 11.52 28.18 -8.17
C LEU A 663 12.72 27.75 -7.32
N ALA A 664 12.97 28.42 -6.19
CA ALA A 664 14.03 28.02 -5.26
C ALA A 664 13.71 26.69 -4.58
N ASP A 665 12.44 26.34 -4.37
CA ASP A 665 12.02 25.08 -3.75
C ASP A 665 12.11 23.88 -4.72
N VAL A 666 12.06 24.12 -6.03
CA VAL A 666 12.05 23.08 -7.09
C VAL A 666 13.45 22.75 -7.63
N HIS A 667 14.51 23.46 -7.21
CA HIS A 667 15.86 23.32 -7.79
C HIS A 667 16.46 21.90 -7.72
N ASN A 668 16.02 21.05 -6.78
CA ASN A 668 16.46 19.67 -6.63
C ASN A 668 15.48 18.64 -7.22
N VAL A 669 14.43 19.09 -7.90
CA VAL A 669 13.45 18.23 -8.55
C VAL A 669 13.73 18.19 -10.04
N HIS A 670 13.68 17.00 -10.64
CA HIS A 670 13.95 16.79 -12.07
C HIS A 670 12.67 16.38 -12.82
N PRO A 671 11.72 17.29 -13.04
CA PRO A 671 10.44 16.96 -13.65
C PRO A 671 10.60 16.60 -15.12
N THR A 672 9.69 15.78 -15.65
CA THR A 672 9.57 15.56 -17.09
C THR A 672 8.65 16.61 -17.72
N GLN A 673 8.70 16.75 -19.05
CA GLN A 673 7.82 17.68 -19.76
C GLN A 673 6.33 17.40 -19.49
N LYS A 674 5.97 16.15 -19.21
CA LYS A 674 4.58 15.74 -18.92
C LYS A 674 4.07 16.28 -17.58
N TRP A 675 4.95 16.53 -16.60
CA TRP A 675 4.53 16.99 -15.26
C TRP A 675 3.91 18.38 -15.30
N PHE A 676 4.25 19.22 -16.28
CA PHE A 676 3.68 20.55 -16.45
C PHE A 676 2.25 20.57 -17.01
N ASN A 677 1.71 19.42 -17.45
CA ASN A 677 0.32 19.28 -17.85
C ASN A 677 -0.48 18.75 -16.64
N SER A 678 -1.49 19.50 -16.21
CA SER A 678 -2.30 19.18 -15.02
C SER A 678 -2.98 17.81 -15.09
N ASP A 679 -3.52 17.44 -16.25
CA ASP A 679 -4.25 16.18 -16.43
C ASP A 679 -3.27 15.00 -16.45
N GLU A 680 -2.11 15.17 -17.08
CA GLU A 680 -1.04 14.18 -17.06
C GLU A 680 -0.41 14.04 -15.67
N LEU A 681 -0.23 15.12 -14.92
CA LEU A 681 0.32 15.08 -13.56
C LEU A 681 -0.60 14.29 -12.62
N VAL A 682 -1.91 14.51 -12.68
CA VAL A 682 -2.91 13.73 -11.92
C VAL A 682 -2.88 12.25 -12.32
N ARG A 683 -2.75 11.94 -13.62
CA ARG A 683 -2.58 10.57 -14.11
C ARG A 683 -1.28 9.94 -13.59
N ILE A 684 -0.17 10.66 -13.62
CA ILE A 684 1.16 10.19 -13.19
C ILE A 684 1.16 9.90 -11.68
N LYS A 685 0.57 10.79 -10.86
CA LYS A 685 0.44 10.59 -9.41
C LYS A 685 -0.47 9.41 -9.06
N SER A 686 -1.64 9.29 -9.70
CA SER A 686 -2.57 8.18 -9.43
C SER A 686 -2.01 6.81 -9.81
N ASN A 687 -1.18 6.73 -10.85
CA ASN A 687 -0.56 5.48 -11.27
C ASN A 687 0.69 5.10 -10.44
N ILE A 688 1.25 6.01 -9.64
CA ILE A 688 2.51 5.78 -8.93
C ILE A 688 2.39 4.67 -7.89
N GLU A 689 1.27 4.59 -7.16
CA GLU A 689 1.04 3.54 -6.18
C GLU A 689 0.91 2.17 -6.84
N VAL A 690 0.26 2.12 -8.00
CA VAL A 690 0.11 0.90 -8.81
C VAL A 690 1.47 0.42 -9.31
N HIS A 691 2.29 1.32 -9.86
CA HIS A 691 3.62 0.98 -10.35
C HIS A 691 4.56 0.59 -9.20
N LYS A 692 4.52 1.30 -8.06
CA LYS A 692 5.26 0.95 -6.85
C LYS A 692 4.89 -0.45 -6.35
N SER A 693 3.60 -0.77 -6.27
CA SER A 693 3.11 -2.09 -5.85
C SER A 693 3.59 -3.21 -6.78
N LEU A 694 3.54 -3.00 -8.10
CA LEU A 694 4.02 -3.97 -9.08
C LEU A 694 5.53 -4.25 -8.95
N HIS A 695 6.35 -3.20 -8.83
CA HIS A 695 7.81 -3.35 -8.72
C HIS A 695 8.25 -3.93 -7.37
N SER A 696 7.60 -3.53 -6.26
CA SER A 696 7.88 -4.08 -4.93
C SER A 696 7.49 -5.55 -4.82
N SER A 697 6.32 -5.94 -5.33
CA SER A 697 5.90 -7.35 -5.36
C SER A 697 6.86 -8.21 -6.19
N MET A 698 7.36 -7.71 -7.32
CA MET A 698 8.37 -8.42 -8.11
C MET A 698 9.68 -8.61 -7.34
N LEU A 699 10.15 -7.57 -6.64
CA LEU A 699 11.35 -7.63 -5.80
C LEU A 699 11.22 -8.65 -4.66
N GLU A 700 10.07 -8.71 -3.99
CA GLU A 700 9.79 -9.70 -2.95
C GLU A 700 9.80 -11.14 -3.49
N LEU A 701 9.12 -11.38 -4.62
CA LEU A 701 9.09 -12.69 -5.25
C LEU A 701 10.48 -13.12 -5.73
N MET A 702 11.26 -12.20 -6.29
CA MET A 702 12.66 -12.45 -6.68
C MET A 702 13.52 -12.79 -5.47
N ASN A 703 13.42 -12.02 -4.38
CA ASN A 703 14.16 -12.30 -3.15
C ASN A 703 13.76 -13.66 -2.54
N SER A 704 12.48 -14.01 -2.59
CA SER A 704 11.98 -15.32 -2.15
C SER A 704 12.60 -16.47 -2.96
N ILE A 705 12.70 -16.35 -4.28
CA ILE A 705 13.35 -17.35 -5.13
C ILE A 705 14.86 -17.40 -4.87
N LEU A 706 15.53 -16.25 -4.89
CA LEU A 706 16.98 -16.13 -4.77
C LEU A 706 17.50 -16.52 -3.36
N SER A 707 16.63 -16.59 -2.36
CA SER A 707 16.97 -17.12 -1.04
C SER A 707 17.18 -18.65 -1.01
N ARG A 708 16.66 -19.36 -2.02
CA ARG A 708 16.66 -20.83 -2.12
C ARG A 708 17.32 -21.37 -3.39
N PHE A 709 17.43 -20.54 -4.42
CA PHE A 709 17.91 -20.90 -5.75
C PHE A 709 18.92 -19.90 -6.29
N ASP A 710 19.82 -20.37 -7.13
CA ASP A 710 20.83 -19.55 -7.79
C ASP A 710 20.19 -18.68 -8.87
N LYS A 711 20.81 -17.52 -9.16
CA LYS A 711 20.27 -16.49 -10.06
C LYS A 711 19.92 -17.02 -11.47
N GLU A 712 20.61 -18.04 -11.93
CA GLU A 712 20.42 -18.71 -13.21
C GLU A 712 19.02 -19.31 -13.39
N VAL A 713 18.30 -19.58 -12.29
CA VAL A 713 16.91 -20.09 -12.33
C VAL A 713 15.94 -19.09 -12.98
N LEU A 714 16.23 -17.79 -12.90
CA LEU A 714 15.39 -16.73 -13.45
C LEU A 714 15.44 -16.67 -14.98
N GLU A 715 16.50 -17.18 -15.59
CA GLU A 715 16.71 -17.23 -17.05
C GLU A 715 16.26 -18.56 -17.66
N TRP A 716 15.85 -19.51 -16.82
CA TRP A 716 15.45 -20.84 -17.26
C TRP A 716 14.11 -20.82 -18.00
N ASN A 717 14.00 -21.54 -19.12
CA ASN A 717 12.73 -21.71 -19.83
C ASN A 717 11.81 -22.71 -19.11
N PHE A 718 11.16 -22.24 -18.04
CA PHE A 718 10.34 -23.06 -17.15
C PHE A 718 8.90 -23.29 -17.66
N TYR A 719 8.42 -22.57 -18.67
CA TYR A 719 7.02 -22.68 -19.16
C TYR A 719 6.63 -24.09 -19.63
N PRO A 720 7.44 -24.80 -20.45
CA PRO A 720 7.15 -26.18 -20.82
C PRO A 720 7.11 -27.13 -19.62
N VAL A 721 7.94 -26.87 -18.60
CA VAL A 721 7.99 -27.66 -17.36
C VAL A 721 6.74 -27.40 -16.54
N LEU A 722 6.36 -26.14 -16.33
CA LEU A 722 5.14 -25.75 -15.61
C LEU A 722 3.88 -26.35 -16.26
N GLN A 723 3.81 -26.40 -17.59
CA GLN A 723 2.68 -27.02 -18.30
C GLN A 723 2.57 -28.52 -18.00
N ARG A 724 3.70 -29.24 -17.96
CA ARG A 724 3.74 -30.66 -17.56
C ARG A 724 3.36 -30.84 -16.08
N PHE A 725 3.78 -29.93 -15.20
CA PHE A 725 3.35 -29.93 -13.80
C PHE A 725 1.85 -29.71 -13.60
N ARG A 726 1.21 -28.85 -14.42
CA ARG A 726 -0.24 -28.57 -14.38
C ARG A 726 -1.11 -29.70 -14.95
N GLY A 727 -0.55 -30.56 -15.80
CA GLY A 727 -1.25 -31.64 -16.48
C GLY A 727 -0.67 -33.02 -16.19
N GLU A 728 0.41 -33.37 -16.89
CA GLU A 728 1.02 -34.71 -16.93
C GLU A 728 1.51 -35.24 -15.58
N TYR A 729 1.97 -34.36 -14.67
CA TYR A 729 2.56 -34.76 -13.38
C TYR A 729 1.59 -34.76 -12.20
N LYS A 730 0.29 -34.54 -12.42
CA LYS A 730 -0.73 -34.62 -11.36
C LYS A 730 -0.94 -36.03 -10.81
N SER A 731 -0.58 -37.07 -11.56
CA SER A 731 -0.76 -38.47 -11.16
C SER A 731 0.21 -38.88 -10.02
N TYR A 732 -0.25 -39.76 -9.14
CA TYR A 732 0.54 -40.31 -8.04
C TYR A 732 1.76 -41.12 -8.56
N PHE A 733 1.66 -41.71 -9.76
CA PHE A 733 2.74 -42.47 -10.41
C PHE A 733 3.79 -41.60 -11.14
N ARG A 734 3.80 -40.28 -10.93
CA ARG A 734 4.75 -39.35 -11.57
C ARG A 734 6.22 -39.73 -11.43
N PHE A 735 6.60 -40.40 -10.34
CA PHE A 735 7.96 -40.87 -10.11
C PHE A 735 8.45 -41.91 -11.13
N LEU A 736 7.53 -42.62 -11.80
CA LEU A 736 7.85 -43.56 -12.88
C LEU A 736 8.15 -42.84 -14.21
N ASN A 737 7.70 -41.60 -14.39
CA ASN A 737 7.96 -40.80 -15.59
C ASN A 737 9.41 -40.31 -15.60
N GLY A 738 10.20 -40.75 -16.59
CA GLY A 738 11.60 -40.33 -16.75
C GLY A 738 11.76 -38.82 -16.91
N LYS A 739 10.81 -38.18 -17.60
CA LYS A 739 10.80 -36.74 -17.87
C LYS A 739 10.52 -35.90 -16.62
N TYR A 740 9.68 -36.41 -15.70
CA TYR A 740 9.47 -35.78 -14.38
C TYR A 740 10.75 -35.79 -13.54
N ARG A 741 11.50 -36.91 -13.58
CA ARG A 741 12.79 -37.02 -12.88
C ARG A 741 13.84 -36.08 -13.47
N GLU A 742 13.87 -35.91 -14.79
CA GLU A 742 14.72 -34.94 -15.47
C GLU A 742 14.35 -33.50 -15.09
N ASP A 743 13.08 -33.12 -15.16
CA ASP A 743 12.60 -31.77 -14.84
C ASP A 743 12.87 -31.40 -13.35
N ILE A 744 12.64 -32.32 -12.41
CA ILE A 744 12.98 -32.13 -10.98
C ILE A 744 14.50 -32.05 -10.78
N LYS A 745 15.29 -32.87 -11.50
CA LYS A 745 16.75 -32.84 -11.40
C LYS A 745 17.31 -31.52 -11.94
N GLN A 746 16.72 -30.98 -13.01
CA GLN A 746 17.07 -29.68 -13.57
C GLN A 746 16.66 -28.53 -12.65
N LEU A 747 15.47 -28.58 -12.03
CA LEU A 747 15.09 -27.56 -11.05
C LEU A 747 15.99 -27.62 -9.80
N ASN A 748 16.32 -28.82 -9.31
CA ASN A 748 17.23 -29.01 -8.18
C ASN A 748 18.67 -28.59 -8.49
N SER A 749 19.12 -28.60 -9.75
CA SER A 749 20.48 -28.13 -10.08
C SER A 749 20.66 -26.64 -9.87
N TYR A 750 19.56 -25.88 -9.81
CA TYR A 750 19.58 -24.46 -9.46
C TYR A 750 19.38 -24.23 -7.95
N SER A 751 19.25 -25.27 -7.11
CA SER A 751 19.05 -25.08 -5.68
C SER A 751 20.36 -24.80 -4.97
N SER A 752 20.47 -23.64 -4.33
CA SER A 752 21.68 -23.20 -3.62
C SER A 752 22.01 -24.05 -2.38
N LYS A 753 21.03 -24.79 -1.84
CA LYS A 753 21.17 -25.63 -0.63
C LYS A 753 21.21 -27.13 -0.92
N GLY A 754 21.07 -27.56 -2.18
CA GLY A 754 21.10 -28.98 -2.56
C GLY A 754 19.95 -29.83 -1.99
N GLU A 755 18.86 -29.20 -1.55
CA GLU A 755 17.69 -29.88 -0.99
C GLU A 755 16.85 -30.53 -2.10
N LYS A 756 16.33 -31.73 -1.83
CA LYS A 756 15.39 -32.39 -2.76
C LYS A 756 14.02 -31.76 -2.65
N LEU A 757 13.62 -31.02 -3.68
CA LEU A 757 12.29 -30.41 -3.76
C LEU A 757 11.18 -31.47 -3.84
N SER A 758 10.12 -31.30 -3.04
CA SER A 758 8.89 -32.07 -3.21
C SER A 758 8.13 -31.61 -4.46
N TYR A 759 7.13 -32.37 -4.89
CA TYR A 759 6.26 -31.96 -6.01
C TYR A 759 5.57 -30.62 -5.73
N ASN A 760 5.11 -30.40 -4.50
CA ASN A 760 4.43 -29.16 -4.12
C ASN A 760 5.41 -27.99 -4.12
N ASP A 761 6.61 -28.17 -3.56
CA ASP A 761 7.63 -27.12 -3.54
C ASP A 761 8.07 -26.74 -4.95
N ALA A 762 8.29 -27.73 -5.81
CA ALA A 762 8.64 -27.52 -7.21
C ALA A 762 7.50 -26.82 -7.98
N PHE A 763 6.24 -27.20 -7.72
CA PHE A 763 5.09 -26.57 -8.36
C PHE A 763 4.89 -25.12 -7.90
N GLU A 764 5.04 -24.84 -6.61
CA GLU A 764 4.99 -23.47 -6.09
C GLU A 764 6.12 -22.63 -6.67
N THR A 765 7.34 -23.16 -6.70
CA THR A 765 8.52 -22.48 -7.28
C THR A 765 8.27 -22.12 -8.74
N LEU A 766 7.74 -23.04 -9.56
CA LEU A 766 7.39 -22.77 -10.96
C LEU A 766 6.27 -21.74 -11.13
N ASN A 767 5.32 -21.67 -10.19
CA ASN A 767 4.29 -20.62 -10.21
C ASN A 767 4.84 -19.25 -9.79
N ILE A 768 5.78 -19.20 -8.83
CA ILE A 768 6.48 -17.97 -8.46
C ILE A 768 7.32 -17.46 -9.65
N LEU A 769 8.08 -18.34 -10.31
CA LEU A 769 8.82 -18.00 -11.54
C LEU A 769 7.90 -17.48 -12.64
N LYS A 770 6.70 -18.05 -12.79
CA LYS A 770 5.67 -17.51 -13.70
C LYS A 770 5.25 -16.09 -13.29
N SER A 771 4.93 -15.85 -12.03
CA SER A 771 4.52 -14.52 -11.56
C SER A 771 5.63 -13.47 -11.75
N ILE A 772 6.90 -13.85 -11.54
CA ILE A 772 8.05 -12.98 -11.82
C ILE A 772 8.13 -12.67 -13.33
N SER A 773 8.03 -13.69 -14.19
CA SER A 773 8.08 -13.52 -15.64
C SER A 773 6.93 -12.66 -16.16
N ASP A 774 5.70 -12.86 -15.66
CA ASP A 774 4.52 -12.06 -16.03
C ASP A 774 4.68 -10.59 -15.59
N SER A 775 5.16 -10.36 -14.37
CA SER A 775 5.42 -9.01 -13.85
C SER A 775 6.53 -8.30 -14.62
N GLN A 776 7.60 -9.03 -14.97
CA GLN A 776 8.69 -8.51 -15.77
C GLN A 776 8.25 -8.18 -17.19
N ALA A 777 7.39 -9.00 -17.80
CA ALA A 777 6.79 -8.68 -19.10
C ALA A 777 5.92 -7.42 -19.04
N ALA A 778 5.11 -7.26 -17.98
CA ALA A 778 4.30 -6.06 -17.77
C ALA A 778 5.14 -4.80 -17.59
N ILE A 779 6.22 -4.87 -16.80
CA ILE A 779 7.17 -3.75 -16.61
C ILE A 779 7.89 -3.44 -17.93
N THR A 780 8.31 -4.47 -18.67
CA THR A 780 9.01 -4.30 -19.96
C THR A 780 8.11 -3.61 -20.98
N ALA A 781 6.85 -4.03 -21.11
CA ALA A 781 5.85 -3.41 -21.98
C ALA A 781 5.59 -1.92 -21.65
N ASN A 782 5.71 -1.54 -20.37
CA ASN A 782 5.49 -0.18 -19.90
C ASN A 782 6.78 0.64 -19.75
N THR A 783 7.95 0.10 -20.09
CA THR A 783 9.26 0.78 -19.90
C THR A 783 9.31 2.13 -20.59
N GLN A 784 8.76 2.22 -21.80
CA GLN A 784 8.69 3.47 -22.53
C GLN A 784 7.83 4.51 -21.79
N TYR A 785 6.64 4.11 -21.33
CA TYR A 785 5.77 4.97 -20.52
C TYR A 785 6.44 5.41 -19.21
N TYR A 786 7.13 4.52 -18.50
CA TYR A 786 7.86 4.87 -17.28
C TYR A 786 8.99 5.85 -17.54
N SER A 787 9.74 5.67 -18.63
CA SER A 787 10.80 6.62 -19.00
C SER A 787 10.26 8.00 -19.39
N GLU A 788 9.11 8.05 -20.05
CA GLU A 788 8.47 9.32 -20.42
C GLU A 788 7.80 10.02 -19.23
N ASP A 789 7.20 9.25 -18.32
CA ASP A 789 6.46 9.78 -17.17
C ASP A 789 7.39 10.15 -16.02
N TYR A 790 8.46 9.39 -15.77
CA TYR A 790 9.34 9.55 -14.60
C TYR A 790 10.78 9.98 -14.93
N GLY A 791 11.19 9.94 -16.19
CA GLY A 791 12.50 10.42 -16.63
C GLY A 791 13.66 9.74 -15.89
N ASN A 792 14.57 10.57 -15.35
CA ASN A 792 15.78 10.12 -14.66
C ASN A 792 15.51 9.40 -13.33
N TYR A 793 14.29 9.50 -12.77
CA TYR A 793 13.92 8.78 -11.56
C TYR A 793 13.69 7.28 -11.80
N TYR A 794 13.37 6.87 -13.04
CA TYR A 794 13.12 5.46 -13.34
C TYR A 794 14.43 4.71 -13.56
N SER A 795 14.71 3.74 -12.67
CA SER A 795 15.88 2.87 -12.72
C SER A 795 15.49 1.38 -12.73
N GLY A 796 14.44 1.05 -13.49
CA GLY A 796 13.90 -0.32 -13.57
C GLY A 796 13.38 -0.80 -12.22
N ILE A 797 13.75 -2.03 -11.83
CA ILE A 797 13.29 -2.63 -10.57
C ILE A 797 13.80 -1.89 -9.33
N ASN A 798 14.91 -1.14 -9.45
CA ASN A 798 15.54 -0.43 -8.33
C ASN A 798 15.01 1.01 -8.15
N THR A 799 13.94 1.37 -8.86
CA THR A 799 13.36 2.72 -8.81
C THR A 799 12.99 3.09 -7.37
N GLN A 800 13.48 4.23 -6.89
CA GLN A 800 13.18 4.76 -5.55
C GLN A 800 11.83 5.50 -5.54
N TRP A 801 10.74 4.73 -5.53
CA TRP A 801 9.37 5.25 -5.64
C TRP A 801 8.99 6.28 -4.56
N ASP A 802 9.54 6.16 -3.35
CA ASP A 802 9.25 7.10 -2.25
C ASP A 802 9.88 8.48 -2.47
N VAL A 803 11.08 8.53 -3.06
CA VAL A 803 11.76 9.78 -3.42
C VAL A 803 11.00 10.47 -4.55
N LEU A 804 10.63 9.70 -5.58
CA LEU A 804 9.83 10.18 -6.71
C LEU A 804 8.46 10.73 -6.28
N SER A 805 7.76 10.04 -5.37
CA SER A 805 6.48 10.51 -4.84
C SER A 805 6.63 11.84 -4.08
N GLY A 806 7.65 11.95 -3.24
CA GLY A 806 7.92 13.18 -2.48
C GLY A 806 8.31 14.36 -3.38
N ASP A 807 9.05 14.12 -4.44
CA ASP A 807 9.44 15.18 -5.39
C ASP A 807 8.29 15.61 -6.31
N LEU A 808 7.36 14.70 -6.64
CA LEU A 808 6.10 15.04 -7.32
C LEU A 808 5.20 15.95 -6.47
N ASP A 809 5.09 15.67 -5.17
CA ASP A 809 4.32 16.51 -4.24
C ASP A 809 4.94 17.90 -4.08
N LYS A 810 6.27 17.99 -3.99
CA LYS A 810 6.97 19.28 -3.98
C LYS A 810 6.73 20.06 -5.27
N PHE A 811 6.85 19.39 -6.41
CA PHE A 811 6.64 20.00 -7.71
C PHE A 811 5.22 20.55 -7.88
N GLU A 812 4.18 19.78 -7.55
CA GLU A 812 2.78 20.23 -7.64
C GLU A 812 2.52 21.46 -6.77
N ASN A 813 2.97 21.43 -5.51
CA ASN A 813 2.80 22.54 -4.58
C ASN A 813 3.49 23.83 -5.06
N SER A 814 4.69 23.71 -5.63
CA SER A 814 5.45 24.86 -6.13
C SER A 814 4.93 25.38 -7.48
N VAL A 815 4.48 24.50 -8.38
CA VAL A 815 3.93 24.91 -9.69
C VAL A 815 2.63 25.70 -9.55
N HIS A 816 1.80 25.38 -8.55
CA HIS A 816 0.60 26.19 -8.25
C HIS A 816 0.92 27.63 -7.82
N GLN A 817 2.13 27.89 -7.35
CA GLN A 817 2.58 29.23 -6.95
C GLN A 817 3.26 30.01 -8.09
N LEU A 818 3.52 29.35 -9.24
CA LEU A 818 4.09 30.00 -10.42
C LEU A 818 2.98 30.70 -11.23
N HIS A 819 2.94 32.03 -11.13
CA HIS A 819 1.93 32.84 -11.83
C HIS A 819 2.18 32.95 -13.34
N THR A 820 3.36 32.59 -13.84
CA THR A 820 3.69 32.62 -15.28
C THR A 820 4.68 31.52 -15.64
N LEU A 821 4.24 30.57 -16.49
CA LEU A 821 5.03 29.45 -16.99
C LEU A 821 5.25 29.62 -18.50
N THR A 822 6.44 30.03 -18.91
CA THR A 822 6.84 30.08 -20.32
C THR A 822 7.52 28.78 -20.74
N SER A 823 7.49 28.46 -22.04
CA SER A 823 8.17 27.27 -22.58
C SER A 823 9.68 27.29 -22.32
N GLN A 824 10.29 28.48 -22.29
CA GLN A 824 11.69 28.66 -21.94
C GLN A 824 11.96 28.31 -20.46
N LEU A 825 11.10 28.75 -19.54
CA LEU A 825 11.21 28.42 -18.12
C LEU A 825 11.01 26.91 -17.86
N GLN A 826 10.05 26.28 -18.54
CA GLN A 826 9.83 24.83 -18.44
C GLN A 826 11.09 24.05 -18.85
N ASN A 827 11.73 24.44 -19.96
CA ASN A 827 12.96 23.79 -20.42
C ASN A 827 14.12 23.96 -19.42
N LEU A 828 14.28 25.14 -18.83
CA LEU A 828 15.31 25.39 -17.81
C LEU A 828 15.10 24.51 -16.56
N ILE A 829 13.85 24.30 -16.15
CA ILE A 829 13.53 23.43 -15.00
C ILE A 829 13.80 21.96 -15.34
N VAL A 830 13.37 21.47 -16.51
CA VAL A 830 13.59 20.08 -16.96
C VAL A 830 15.09 19.76 -17.10
N GLN A 831 15.88 20.72 -17.58
CA GLN A 831 17.32 20.56 -17.78
C GLN A 831 18.15 20.78 -16.49
N GLY A 832 17.54 21.30 -15.42
CA GLY A 832 18.24 21.64 -14.18
C GLY A 832 19.17 22.84 -14.31
N GLU A 833 18.93 23.73 -15.29
CA GLU A 833 19.80 24.87 -15.63
C GLU A 833 19.29 26.20 -15.04
N LEU A 834 18.50 26.14 -13.96
CA LEU A 834 18.03 27.35 -13.28
C LEU A 834 19.22 28.17 -12.74
N PRO A 835 19.21 29.52 -12.85
CA PRO A 835 20.24 30.39 -12.30
C PRO A 835 20.11 30.51 -10.77
N ILE A 836 20.39 29.42 -10.05
CA ILE A 836 20.16 29.27 -8.60
C ILE A 836 20.90 30.34 -7.78
N SER A 837 22.11 30.72 -8.18
CA SER A 837 22.89 31.77 -7.51
C SER A 837 22.17 33.12 -7.54
N ASP A 838 21.60 33.48 -8.68
CA ASP A 838 20.89 34.75 -8.88
C ASP A 838 19.53 34.74 -8.15
N ILE A 839 18.83 33.59 -8.18
CA ILE A 839 17.56 33.37 -7.47
C ILE A 839 17.74 33.50 -5.95
N MET A 840 18.75 32.86 -5.38
CA MET A 840 19.03 32.94 -3.94
C MET A 840 19.49 34.34 -3.53
N GLN A 841 20.30 35.01 -4.36
CA GLN A 841 20.75 36.38 -4.11
C GLN A 841 19.57 37.37 -4.08
N PHE A 842 18.62 37.26 -5.02
CA PHE A 842 17.41 38.09 -5.07
C PHE A 842 16.49 37.87 -3.86
N ASN A 843 16.26 36.61 -3.47
CA ASN A 843 15.45 36.30 -2.28
C ASN A 843 16.07 36.88 -0.99
N THR A 844 17.40 36.87 -0.89
CA THR A 844 18.12 37.46 0.24
C THR A 844 18.02 38.99 0.25
N HIS A 845 18.11 39.63 -0.92
CA HIS A 845 18.04 41.09 -1.07
C HIS A 845 16.63 41.67 -0.85
N TYR A 846 15.57 40.89 -1.09
CA TYR A 846 14.19 41.32 -0.83
C TYR A 846 13.78 41.18 0.64
N SER A 847 14.30 40.17 1.36
CA SER A 847 13.99 39.93 2.79
C SER A 847 14.35 41.11 3.72
N THR A 848 15.19 42.04 3.26
CA THR A 848 15.58 43.26 3.97
C THR A 848 14.64 44.45 3.71
N PHE A 849 13.81 44.40 2.67
CA PHE A 849 12.77 45.39 2.37
C PHE A 849 11.42 44.88 2.90
N ASN A 850 11.08 45.20 4.16
CA ASN A 850 9.74 44.94 4.72
C ASN A 850 8.67 45.76 3.96
N ILE A 851 8.20 45.24 2.83
CA ILE A 851 7.06 45.75 2.07
C ILE A 851 6.00 44.65 2.11
N THR A 852 5.16 44.67 3.15
CA THR A 852 3.84 44.03 3.15
C THR A 852 2.82 44.95 2.54
#